data_AF-A0A4R5QEV3-F1
#
_entry.id   AF-A0A4R5QEV3-F1
#
_cell.length_a   1.000
_cell.length_b   1.000
_cell.length_c   1.000
_cell.angle_alpha   90.00
_cell.angle_beta   90.00
_cell.angle_gamma   90.00
#
_symmetry.space_group_name_H-M   'P 1'
#
loop_
_entity.id
_entity.type
_entity.pdbx_description
1 polymer ?
#
loop_
_entity_poly.entity_id
_entity_poly.type
_entity_poly.pdbx_seq_one_letter_code
_entity_poly.pdbx_strand_id
1 'polypeptide(L)'
;MMSPQRQRLVVIGNGMAGMRTVEELLKRAPQRYEITVFGAEPHPNYDRIALSSVLAGEKTLEQIVINSREWYAENDIRLIAGDPVVSVDRLERTVTSASGITVGYDRLLLATGSKPLAPPIPGLGLPGTCAFRDINDVEQMLAAAATHKRACVIGGGLLGLEAAWGLKRRGMSVALVHLMPTLMERQLDIAAGTLLQRDLDRRGIAFFTNGQTEEITGTDRATGVKLADGREIEADLVVVAIGIRPNIDLGRAMGLEVNRGIVVDDGMRSSEDPNVFAVGECIEHRGAVFGLVAPIWEQAKVCAAQLAGDEDAAYVTPALSTRLKITGIDVFSAGALNAADEADEEITFADAARGVYRKLVLRENKLVGAVMYGDVADGGWYFQMLREGADVSAMRDTLILGRAVATAALGTAAPDPHAAVAALADSAEICGCNGVCKGKISATISELKLTTLDAVRAHTKASASCGSCTPQVESLLAIALGGEVQKPAGEKPMCKCTTRGHDFVRKAIIAEEIKSIPEIMRRLGWEKPEGCASCRPALNYYLLCAWPGEYVDDAQSRFVNERMHANIQKDGTYSVVPRMWGGLTSAKELRALADVADKYNVREVKVTGGQRIDLFGVKREDLPAVWRDLNAAGMVSGHAYAKGLRTVKTCVGSTWCRFGTQDSTTMGVKLEKMTWGSWHPHKVKLAVSGCPRNCAEATIKDFGVVAVDSGWELSVGGNGGIHVRATDKLCKVETEAEVLEHCGAFLQLYREEARYLERTAPWVQRVGIDYVKQRIVEDAEGRRALHAKFLHAQQFAQIDPWAERAAGGAPAEPFKTLVPAE
;
A
#
# COMPACT_ATOMS: atom_id res chain seq x y z
N MET A 1 3.46 -54.11 -5.24
CA MET A 1 3.79 -53.55 -3.91
C MET A 1 2.74 -52.50 -3.60
N MET A 2 1.92 -52.70 -2.57
CA MET A 2 0.94 -51.70 -2.13
C MET A 2 1.70 -50.48 -1.62
N SER A 3 1.41 -49.29 -2.16
CA SER A 3 1.93 -48.03 -1.61
C SER A 3 1.62 -47.97 -0.10
N PRO A 4 2.56 -47.57 0.77
CA PRO A 4 2.31 -47.49 2.20
C PRO A 4 1.11 -46.57 2.45
N GLN A 5 0.15 -47.02 3.27
CA GLN A 5 -1.08 -46.30 3.57
C GLN A 5 -0.73 -45.00 4.34
N ARG A 6 -1.11 -43.84 3.80
CA ARG A 6 -0.91 -42.54 4.45
C ARG A 6 -1.69 -42.50 5.77
N GLN A 7 -1.14 -41.86 6.80
CA GLN A 7 -1.85 -41.63 8.06
C GLN A 7 -2.92 -40.55 7.87
N ARG A 8 -4.03 -40.59 8.60
CA ARG A 8 -5.08 -39.56 8.53
C ARG A 8 -4.77 -38.42 9.50
N LEU A 9 -4.63 -37.21 8.98
CA LEU A 9 -4.52 -35.98 9.78
C LEU A 9 -5.81 -35.16 9.63
N VAL A 10 -6.49 -34.92 10.75
CA VAL A 10 -7.61 -33.98 10.79
C VAL A 10 -7.15 -32.67 11.42
N VAL A 11 -7.43 -31.55 10.75
CA VAL A 11 -7.15 -30.19 11.23
C VAL A 11 -8.46 -29.48 11.51
N ILE A 12 -8.66 -29.05 12.75
CA ILE A 12 -9.84 -28.30 13.18
C ILE A 12 -9.47 -26.82 13.29
N GLY A 13 -9.82 -26.04 12.27
CA GLY A 13 -9.52 -24.61 12.19
C GLY A 13 -8.79 -24.26 10.91
N ASN A 14 -9.52 -23.78 9.91
CA ASN A 14 -9.00 -23.29 8.63
C ASN A 14 -8.40 -21.86 8.71
N GLY A 15 -7.79 -21.52 9.85
CA GLY A 15 -7.18 -20.21 10.09
C GLY A 15 -5.70 -20.14 9.70
N MET A 16 -5.07 -18.99 9.95
CA MET A 16 -3.65 -18.77 9.67
C MET A 16 -2.73 -19.77 10.40
N ALA A 17 -3.03 -20.12 11.65
CA ALA A 17 -2.22 -21.04 12.45
C ALA A 17 -2.25 -22.47 11.88
N GLY A 18 -3.45 -23.03 11.73
CA GLY A 18 -3.63 -24.40 11.22
C GLY A 18 -3.06 -24.58 9.83
N MET A 19 -3.35 -23.66 8.92
CA MET A 19 -2.84 -23.75 7.55
C MET A 19 -1.33 -23.48 7.47
N ARG A 20 -0.76 -22.65 8.35
CA ARG A 20 0.71 -22.56 8.42
C ARG A 20 1.32 -23.89 8.82
N THR A 21 0.75 -24.58 9.82
CA THR A 21 1.25 -25.90 10.23
C THR A 21 1.19 -26.88 9.07
N VAL A 22 0.10 -26.89 8.30
CA VAL A 22 -0.03 -27.74 7.10
C VAL A 22 1.00 -27.38 6.03
N GLU A 23 1.21 -26.08 5.72
CA GLU A 23 2.25 -25.64 4.78
C GLU A 23 3.64 -26.10 5.20
N GLU A 24 3.99 -25.97 6.48
CA GLU A 24 5.29 -26.38 7.02
C GLU A 24 5.42 -27.91 7.05
N LEU A 25 4.33 -28.64 7.28
CA LEU A 25 4.29 -30.09 7.26
C LEU A 25 4.50 -30.62 5.84
N LEU A 26 3.81 -30.06 4.84
CA LEU A 26 3.95 -30.47 3.43
C LEU A 26 5.38 -30.27 2.91
N LYS A 27 6.10 -29.25 3.40
CA LYS A 27 7.53 -29.06 3.06
C LYS A 27 8.44 -30.15 3.63
N ARG A 28 8.09 -30.71 4.79
CA ARG A 28 8.92 -31.70 5.52
C ARG A 28 8.55 -33.14 5.16
N ALA A 29 7.27 -33.41 4.99
CA ALA A 29 6.71 -34.75 4.82
C ALA A 29 5.48 -34.73 3.88
N PRO A 30 5.66 -34.40 2.58
CA PRO A 30 4.57 -34.13 1.62
C PRO A 30 3.60 -35.29 1.39
N GLN A 31 4.02 -36.53 1.68
CA GLN A 31 3.28 -37.75 1.35
C GLN A 31 2.91 -38.58 2.59
N ARG A 32 3.12 -38.03 3.80
CA ARG A 32 2.94 -38.76 5.05
C ARG A 32 1.46 -38.86 5.48
N TYR A 33 0.67 -37.84 5.16
CA TYR A 33 -0.70 -37.72 5.64
C TYR A 33 -1.72 -37.61 4.50
N GLU A 34 -2.89 -38.20 4.71
CA GLU A 34 -4.16 -37.78 4.10
C GLU A 34 -4.79 -36.71 5.00
N ILE A 35 -4.97 -35.50 4.48
CA ILE A 35 -5.31 -34.32 5.30
C ILE A 35 -6.77 -33.91 5.05
N THR A 36 -7.55 -33.83 6.13
CA THR A 36 -8.88 -33.22 6.12
C THR A 36 -8.89 -31.98 7.01
N VAL A 37 -9.33 -30.84 6.48
CA VAL A 37 -9.40 -29.57 7.20
C VAL A 37 -10.86 -29.17 7.39
N PHE A 38 -11.27 -28.94 8.64
CA PHE A 38 -12.57 -28.35 8.96
C PHE A 38 -12.42 -26.85 9.25
N GLY A 39 -13.28 -26.05 8.64
CA GLY A 39 -13.38 -24.61 8.86
C GLY A 39 -14.83 -24.21 9.17
N ALA A 40 -15.03 -23.48 10.27
CA ALA A 40 -16.35 -22.94 10.62
C ALA A 40 -16.84 -21.88 9.62
N GLU A 41 -15.91 -21.15 9.00
CA GLU A 41 -16.23 -20.13 7.99
C GLU A 41 -16.31 -20.75 6.59
N PRO A 42 -17.17 -20.24 5.69
CA PRO A 42 -17.42 -20.81 4.36
C PRO A 42 -16.32 -20.50 3.33
N HIS A 43 -15.19 -19.93 3.75
CA HIS A 43 -14.11 -19.43 2.90
C HIS A 43 -12.83 -20.27 3.01
N PRO A 44 -11.95 -20.24 1.99
CA PRO A 44 -10.54 -20.63 2.15
C PRO A 44 -9.85 -19.79 3.23
N ASN A 45 -8.66 -20.20 3.68
CA ASN A 45 -7.95 -19.42 4.70
C ASN A 45 -7.48 -18.07 4.13
N TYR A 46 -7.53 -17.04 4.96
CA TYR A 46 -7.16 -15.67 4.59
C TYR A 46 -6.39 -14.99 5.72
N ASP A 47 -5.72 -13.88 5.39
CA ASP A 47 -4.97 -13.05 6.31
C ASP A 47 -5.92 -12.19 7.15
N ARG A 48 -6.17 -12.61 8.39
CA ARG A 48 -7.05 -11.89 9.33
C ARG A 48 -6.50 -10.52 9.71
N ILE A 49 -5.18 -10.32 9.65
CA ILE A 49 -4.57 -9.01 9.93
C ILE A 49 -5.03 -7.98 8.89
N ALA A 50 -5.32 -8.44 7.67
CA ALA A 50 -5.73 -7.57 6.57
C ALA A 50 -7.24 -7.26 6.52
N LEU A 51 -8.04 -7.75 7.48
CA LEU A 51 -9.48 -7.45 7.55
C LEU A 51 -9.77 -5.95 7.70
N SER A 52 -8.91 -5.22 8.40
CA SER A 52 -9.02 -3.76 8.52
C SER A 52 -8.85 -3.03 7.19
N SER A 53 -7.96 -3.51 6.31
CA SER A 53 -7.85 -3.00 4.94
C SER A 53 -9.10 -3.30 4.10
N VAL A 54 -9.78 -4.43 4.33
CA VAL A 54 -11.05 -4.75 3.65
C VAL A 54 -12.15 -3.79 4.13
N LEU A 55 -12.29 -3.63 5.44
CA LEU A 55 -13.23 -2.68 6.03
C LEU A 55 -12.98 -1.25 5.51
N ALA A 56 -11.72 -0.82 5.42
CA ALA A 56 -11.34 0.49 4.89
C ALA A 56 -11.52 0.65 3.35
N GLY A 57 -11.80 -0.44 2.63
CA GLY A 57 -11.99 -0.44 1.17
C GLY A 57 -10.70 -0.37 0.36
N GLU A 58 -9.59 -0.81 0.95
CA GLU A 58 -8.27 -0.87 0.30
C GLU A 58 -8.03 -2.22 -0.36
N LYS A 59 -8.60 -3.29 0.20
CA LYS A 59 -8.51 -4.66 -0.31
C LYS A 59 -9.88 -5.32 -0.42
N THR A 60 -10.00 -6.35 -1.25
CA THR A 60 -11.13 -7.28 -1.25
C THR A 60 -10.79 -8.56 -0.49
N LEU A 61 -11.78 -9.40 -0.19
CA LEU A 61 -11.56 -10.71 0.44
C LEU A 61 -10.60 -11.56 -0.39
N GLU A 62 -10.79 -11.59 -1.72
CA GLU A 62 -9.98 -12.39 -2.65
C GLU A 62 -8.50 -11.98 -2.60
N GLN A 63 -8.21 -10.71 -2.35
CA GLN A 63 -6.84 -10.19 -2.24
C GLN A 63 -6.16 -10.51 -0.91
N ILE A 64 -6.91 -11.00 0.08
CA ILE A 64 -6.37 -11.41 1.39
C ILE A 64 -6.42 -12.93 1.60
N VAL A 65 -6.95 -13.69 0.64
CA VAL A 65 -6.85 -15.17 0.64
C VAL A 65 -5.38 -15.58 0.60
N ILE A 66 -4.99 -16.50 1.50
CA ILE A 66 -3.61 -17.01 1.60
C ILE A 66 -3.44 -18.22 0.70
N ASN A 67 -4.30 -19.24 0.86
CA ASN A 67 -4.35 -20.41 0.00
C ASN A 67 -5.71 -20.48 -0.69
N SER A 68 -5.70 -20.52 -2.02
CA SER A 68 -6.93 -20.61 -2.82
C SER A 68 -7.53 -22.02 -2.75
N ARG A 69 -8.77 -22.20 -3.21
CA ARG A 69 -9.39 -23.55 -3.24
C ARG A 69 -8.59 -24.54 -4.08
N GLU A 70 -7.97 -24.05 -5.16
CA GLU A 70 -7.10 -24.80 -6.04
C GLU A 70 -5.87 -25.33 -5.30
N TRP A 71 -5.27 -24.52 -4.40
CA TRP A 71 -4.13 -24.96 -3.61
C TRP A 71 -4.47 -26.17 -2.71
N TYR A 72 -5.67 -26.21 -2.11
CA TYR A 72 -6.09 -27.38 -1.34
C TYR A 72 -6.21 -28.61 -2.24
N ALA A 73 -6.81 -28.47 -3.42
CA ALA A 73 -6.95 -29.56 -4.38
C ALA A 73 -5.60 -30.07 -4.91
N GLU A 74 -4.67 -29.16 -5.23
CA GLU A 74 -3.32 -29.47 -5.72
C GLU A 74 -2.46 -30.21 -4.68
N ASN A 75 -2.76 -30.07 -3.39
CA ASN A 75 -2.05 -30.72 -2.30
C ASN A 75 -2.81 -31.93 -1.71
N ASP A 76 -3.83 -32.45 -2.41
CA ASP A 76 -4.68 -33.55 -1.95
C ASP A 76 -5.32 -33.30 -0.56
N ILE A 77 -5.67 -32.05 -0.25
CA ILE A 77 -6.30 -31.67 1.02
C ILE A 77 -7.81 -31.58 0.86
N ARG A 78 -8.55 -32.35 1.66
CA ARG A 78 -10.01 -32.24 1.74
C ARG A 78 -10.42 -31.09 2.65
N LEU A 79 -10.81 -29.96 2.06
CA LEU A 79 -11.38 -28.83 2.80
C LEU A 79 -12.90 -28.96 2.97
N ILE A 80 -13.36 -28.97 4.22
CA ILE A 80 -14.77 -28.88 4.63
C ILE A 80 -14.96 -27.50 5.27
N ALA A 81 -15.41 -26.53 4.47
CA ALA A 81 -15.59 -25.14 4.87
C ALA A 81 -17.07 -24.84 5.16
N GLY A 82 -17.34 -23.94 6.11
CA GLY A 82 -18.68 -23.56 6.54
C GLY A 82 -19.36 -24.59 7.45
N ASP A 83 -18.61 -25.54 8.00
CA ASP A 83 -19.16 -26.66 8.77
C ASP A 83 -18.29 -26.89 10.03
N PRO A 84 -18.63 -26.26 11.16
CA PRO A 84 -17.83 -26.33 12.37
C PRO A 84 -17.84 -27.73 12.99
N VAL A 85 -16.72 -28.15 13.58
CA VAL A 85 -16.66 -29.36 14.41
C VAL A 85 -17.41 -29.13 15.72
N VAL A 86 -18.28 -30.06 16.07
CA VAL A 86 -19.10 -30.01 17.30
C VAL A 86 -18.68 -31.05 18.33
N SER A 87 -18.09 -32.17 17.91
CA SER A 87 -17.61 -33.21 18.81
C SER A 87 -16.39 -33.95 18.26
N VAL A 88 -15.56 -34.43 19.17
CA VAL A 88 -14.42 -35.30 18.89
C VAL A 88 -14.45 -36.45 19.90
N ASP A 89 -14.45 -37.68 19.41
CA ASP A 89 -14.31 -38.88 20.22
C ASP A 89 -12.84 -39.32 20.18
N ARG A 90 -12.14 -39.24 21.32
CA ARG A 90 -10.72 -39.61 21.42
C ARG A 90 -10.50 -41.12 21.47
N LEU A 91 -11.47 -41.89 21.94
CA LEU A 91 -11.36 -43.35 22.02
C LEU A 91 -11.54 -43.97 20.63
N GLU A 92 -12.59 -43.56 19.93
CA GLU A 92 -12.87 -44.02 18.56
C GLU A 92 -12.03 -43.26 17.51
N ARG A 93 -11.34 -42.20 17.93
CA ARG A 93 -10.54 -41.30 17.08
C ARG A 93 -11.33 -40.76 15.89
N THR A 94 -12.49 -40.17 16.18
CA THR A 94 -13.34 -39.57 15.16
C THR A 94 -13.67 -38.11 15.47
N VAL A 95 -13.87 -37.33 14.41
CA VAL A 95 -14.31 -35.93 14.45
C VAL A 95 -15.66 -35.83 13.75
N THR A 96 -16.63 -35.16 14.38
CA THR A 96 -17.97 -34.96 13.81
C THR A 96 -18.30 -33.47 13.69
N SER A 97 -18.72 -33.07 12.49
CA SER A 97 -19.15 -31.70 12.19
C SER A 97 -20.63 -31.44 12.49
N ALA A 98 -21.04 -30.18 12.48
CA ALA A 98 -22.42 -29.76 12.72
C ALA A 98 -23.38 -30.34 11.68
N SER A 99 -22.95 -30.53 10.43
CA SER A 99 -23.76 -31.18 9.39
C SER A 99 -23.79 -32.71 9.50
N GLY A 100 -23.10 -33.30 10.49
CA GLY A 100 -23.05 -34.75 10.72
C GLY A 100 -21.97 -35.50 9.94
N ILE A 101 -20.99 -34.81 9.32
CA ILE A 101 -19.87 -35.48 8.67
C ILE A 101 -18.93 -36.02 9.74
N THR A 102 -18.72 -37.34 9.76
CA THR A 102 -17.77 -38.00 10.67
C THR A 102 -16.54 -38.48 9.92
N VAL A 103 -15.34 -38.11 10.40
CA VAL A 103 -14.04 -38.48 9.82
C VAL A 103 -13.15 -39.07 10.90
N GLY A 104 -12.55 -40.24 10.63
CA GLY A 104 -11.56 -40.84 11.52
C GLY A 104 -10.17 -40.22 11.36
N TYR A 105 -9.38 -40.17 12.44
CA TYR A 105 -8.05 -39.59 12.45
C TYR A 105 -7.00 -40.51 13.10
N ASP A 106 -5.75 -40.39 12.66
CA ASP A 106 -4.59 -40.96 13.36
C ASP A 106 -3.79 -39.86 14.09
N ARG A 107 -3.89 -38.62 13.59
CA ARG A 107 -3.42 -37.39 14.24
C ARG A 107 -4.49 -36.31 14.16
N LEU A 108 -4.65 -35.54 15.22
CA LEU A 108 -5.59 -34.42 15.30
C LEU A 108 -4.84 -33.13 15.60
N LEU A 109 -5.14 -32.06 14.87
CA LEU A 109 -4.60 -30.73 15.11
C LEU A 109 -5.74 -29.74 15.44
N LEU A 110 -5.75 -29.22 16.67
CA LEU A 110 -6.66 -28.17 17.11
C LEU A 110 -6.04 -26.79 16.81
N ALA A 111 -6.59 -26.08 15.84
CA ALA A 111 -6.21 -24.73 15.45
C ALA A 111 -7.40 -23.77 15.53
N THR A 112 -8.20 -23.91 16.59
CA THR A 112 -9.51 -23.25 16.79
C THR A 112 -9.41 -21.74 17.06
N GLY A 113 -8.19 -21.22 17.27
CA GLY A 113 -7.91 -19.80 17.43
C GLY A 113 -8.55 -19.22 18.69
N SER A 114 -9.15 -18.05 18.56
CA SER A 114 -9.77 -17.31 19.66
C SER A 114 -11.16 -16.80 19.28
N LYS A 115 -11.94 -16.45 20.31
CA LYS A 115 -13.25 -15.80 20.20
C LYS A 115 -13.13 -14.34 20.67
N PRO A 116 -13.92 -13.39 20.13
CA PRO A 116 -14.04 -12.06 20.70
C PRO A 116 -14.41 -12.12 22.18
N LEU A 117 -13.82 -11.24 22.99
CA LEU A 117 -14.23 -11.08 24.38
C LEU A 117 -15.57 -10.33 24.41
N ALA A 118 -16.61 -10.97 24.94
CA ALA A 118 -17.93 -10.39 25.13
C ALA A 118 -18.10 -10.02 26.62
N PRO A 119 -18.08 -8.73 26.98
CA PRO A 119 -18.35 -8.30 28.34
C PRO A 119 -19.86 -8.42 28.66
N PRO A 120 -20.26 -8.58 29.93
CA PRO A 120 -21.67 -8.67 30.32
C PRO A 120 -22.36 -7.30 30.30
N ILE A 121 -22.44 -6.67 29.12
CA ILE A 121 -23.08 -5.36 28.91
C ILE A 121 -24.54 -5.60 28.50
N PRO A 122 -25.54 -5.07 29.24
CA PRO A 122 -26.93 -5.07 28.81
C PRO A 122 -27.09 -4.52 27.39
N GLY A 123 -27.90 -5.18 26.56
CA GLY A 123 -28.11 -4.81 25.15
C GLY A 123 -27.04 -5.33 24.17
N LEU A 124 -25.97 -5.96 24.66
CA LEU A 124 -25.03 -6.68 23.78
C LEU A 124 -25.73 -7.89 23.14
N GLY A 125 -25.70 -7.98 21.80
CA GLY A 125 -26.44 -8.98 21.02
C GLY A 125 -27.70 -8.43 20.34
N LEU A 126 -28.09 -7.18 20.61
CA LEU A 126 -29.10 -6.50 19.80
C LEU A 126 -28.65 -6.37 18.34
N PRO A 127 -29.58 -6.38 17.36
CA PRO A 127 -29.28 -5.99 15.99
C PRO A 127 -28.57 -4.62 15.96
N GLY A 128 -27.52 -4.50 15.14
CA GLY A 128 -26.65 -3.32 15.14
C GLY A 128 -25.50 -3.40 16.15
N THR A 129 -25.28 -4.55 16.80
CA THR A 129 -24.04 -4.83 17.54
C THR A 129 -23.24 -5.91 16.82
N CYS A 130 -21.91 -5.77 16.75
CA CYS A 130 -21.04 -6.80 16.18
C CYS A 130 -19.65 -6.80 16.84
N ALA A 131 -18.89 -7.88 16.63
CA ALA A 131 -17.47 -7.92 16.95
C ALA A 131 -16.64 -7.43 15.75
N PHE A 132 -15.31 -7.59 15.84
CA PHE A 132 -14.42 -7.42 14.69
C PHE A 132 -13.31 -8.47 14.71
N ARG A 133 -13.57 -9.62 14.09
CA ARG A 133 -12.69 -10.79 14.13
C ARG A 133 -12.62 -11.59 12.82
N ASP A 134 -13.73 -11.68 12.10
CA ASP A 134 -13.81 -12.42 10.84
C ASP A 134 -14.41 -11.57 9.70
N ILE A 135 -14.49 -12.15 8.51
CA ILE A 135 -15.03 -11.46 7.34
C ILE A 135 -16.54 -11.19 7.46
N ASN A 136 -17.29 -12.04 8.16
CA ASN A 136 -18.71 -11.83 8.38
C ASN A 136 -18.97 -10.62 9.30
N ASP A 137 -18.12 -10.39 10.31
CA ASP A 137 -18.13 -9.14 11.08
C ASP A 137 -17.90 -7.93 10.16
N VAL A 138 -16.92 -7.99 9.26
CA VAL A 138 -16.64 -6.90 8.31
C VAL A 138 -17.82 -6.66 7.37
N GLU A 139 -18.47 -7.72 6.86
CA GLU A 139 -19.64 -7.60 6.01
C GLU A 139 -20.82 -6.95 6.74
N GLN A 140 -21.07 -7.32 8.01
CA GLN A 140 -22.07 -6.66 8.85
C GLN A 140 -21.76 -5.18 9.04
N MET A 141 -20.50 -4.83 9.31
CA MET A 141 -20.06 -3.44 9.46
C MET A 141 -20.23 -2.64 8.15
N LEU A 142 -19.92 -3.25 7.00
CA LEU A 142 -20.10 -2.63 5.68
C LEU A 142 -21.58 -2.42 5.34
N ALA A 143 -22.44 -3.40 5.64
CA ALA A 143 -23.88 -3.30 5.43
C ALA A 143 -24.49 -2.20 6.32
N ALA A 144 -24.07 -2.11 7.58
CA ALA A 144 -24.49 -1.05 8.49
C ALA A 144 -24.01 0.32 7.98
N ALA A 145 -22.75 0.45 7.57
CA ALA A 145 -22.19 1.71 7.05
C ALA A 145 -22.85 2.19 5.74
N ALA A 146 -23.42 1.29 4.94
CA ALA A 146 -24.16 1.64 3.72
C ALA A 146 -25.50 2.32 4.01
N THR A 147 -26.15 1.97 5.12
CA THR A 147 -27.52 2.39 5.45
C THR A 147 -27.60 3.38 6.62
N HIS A 148 -26.58 3.41 7.48
CA HIS A 148 -26.55 4.20 8.70
C HIS A 148 -25.37 5.18 8.74
N LYS A 149 -25.35 6.07 9.74
CA LYS A 149 -24.38 7.19 9.78
C LYS A 149 -23.55 7.26 11.05
N ARG A 150 -23.97 6.65 12.16
CA ARG A 150 -23.27 6.75 13.45
C ARG A 150 -22.77 5.40 13.92
N ALA A 151 -21.51 5.31 14.31
CA ALA A 151 -20.94 4.12 14.91
C ALA A 151 -20.25 4.45 16.24
N CYS A 152 -20.38 3.54 17.20
CA CYS A 152 -19.61 3.55 18.44
C CYS A 152 -18.71 2.31 18.47
N VAL A 153 -17.40 2.50 18.62
CA VAL A 153 -16.45 1.40 18.81
C VAL A 153 -16.05 1.34 20.27
N ILE A 154 -16.23 0.19 20.90
CA ILE A 154 -15.85 -0.07 22.29
C ILE A 154 -14.49 -0.79 22.28
N GLY A 155 -13.44 -0.11 22.72
CA GLY A 155 -12.07 -0.60 22.82
C GLY A 155 -11.05 0.26 22.06
N GLY A 156 -10.08 0.82 22.79
CA GLY A 156 -8.98 1.64 22.27
C GLY A 156 -7.70 0.86 21.94
N GLY A 157 -7.81 -0.45 21.71
CA GLY A 157 -6.73 -1.29 21.23
C GLY A 157 -6.59 -1.24 19.70
N LEU A 158 -5.58 -1.92 19.14
CA LEU A 158 -5.28 -1.91 17.70
C LEU A 158 -6.53 -2.16 16.82
N LEU A 159 -7.23 -3.27 17.03
CA LEU A 159 -8.40 -3.63 16.23
C LEU A 159 -9.53 -2.61 16.34
N GLY A 160 -9.77 -2.05 17.53
CA GLY A 160 -10.78 -1.02 17.73
C GLY A 160 -10.44 0.28 16.98
N LEU A 161 -9.18 0.70 17.01
CA LEU A 161 -8.71 1.87 16.27
C LEU A 161 -8.79 1.66 14.75
N GLU A 162 -8.47 0.45 14.27
CA GLU A 162 -8.60 0.09 12.87
C GLU A 162 -10.06 0.00 12.41
N ALA A 163 -10.96 -0.56 13.25
CA ALA A 163 -12.40 -0.57 13.02
C ALA A 163 -12.95 0.86 12.91
N ALA A 164 -12.59 1.71 13.88
CA ALA A 164 -13.03 3.11 13.92
C ALA A 164 -12.61 3.86 12.65
N TRP A 165 -11.36 3.66 12.21
CA TRP A 165 -10.87 4.24 10.97
C TRP A 165 -11.54 3.70 9.72
N GLY A 166 -11.73 2.37 9.65
CA GLY A 166 -12.42 1.72 8.54
C GLY A 166 -13.84 2.28 8.35
N LEU A 167 -14.62 2.35 9.44
CA LEU A 167 -15.96 2.92 9.43
C LEU A 167 -15.97 4.42 9.10
N LYS A 168 -15.02 5.20 9.62
CA LYS A 168 -14.86 6.62 9.28
C LYS A 168 -14.65 6.80 7.78
N ARG A 169 -13.80 5.96 7.17
CA ARG A 169 -13.56 5.97 5.71
C ARG A 169 -14.78 5.56 4.88
N ARG A 170 -15.70 4.78 5.46
CA ARG A 170 -17.01 4.46 4.87
C ARG A 170 -18.05 5.58 5.04
N GLY A 171 -17.67 6.68 5.69
CA GLY A 171 -18.49 7.89 5.80
C GLY A 171 -19.36 7.94 7.05
N MET A 172 -19.11 7.09 8.04
CA MET A 172 -19.77 7.17 9.34
C MET A 172 -19.13 8.24 10.23
N SER A 173 -19.93 8.87 11.09
CA SER A 173 -19.45 9.54 12.30
C SER A 173 -19.10 8.47 13.32
N VAL A 174 -17.89 8.52 13.88
CA VAL A 174 -17.37 7.46 14.74
C VAL A 174 -16.97 8.03 16.09
N ALA A 175 -17.55 7.47 17.14
CA ALA A 175 -17.11 7.61 18.51
C ALA A 175 -16.36 6.34 18.94
N LEU A 176 -15.26 6.50 19.67
CA LEU A 176 -14.53 5.42 20.29
C LEU A 176 -14.58 5.57 21.80
N VAL A 177 -15.12 4.57 22.48
CA VAL A 177 -15.17 4.46 23.94
C VAL A 177 -14.04 3.55 24.38
N HIS A 178 -13.25 4.00 25.34
CA HIS A 178 -12.17 3.21 25.92
C HIS A 178 -12.17 3.34 27.43
N LEU A 179 -12.05 2.20 28.12
CA LEU A 179 -12.08 2.15 29.58
C LEU A 179 -10.87 2.87 30.20
N MET A 180 -9.71 2.75 29.58
CA MET A 180 -8.46 3.30 30.11
C MET A 180 -8.29 4.77 29.70
N PRO A 181 -7.46 5.56 30.43
CA PRO A 181 -7.24 6.97 30.12
C PRO A 181 -6.52 7.21 28.79
N THR A 182 -5.76 6.23 28.29
CA THR A 182 -4.94 6.34 27.08
C THR A 182 -5.17 5.16 26.15
N LEU A 183 -4.98 5.38 24.85
CA LEU A 183 -5.09 4.34 23.83
C LEU A 183 -3.89 3.39 23.86
N MET A 184 -4.13 2.11 23.55
CA MET A 184 -3.09 1.08 23.43
C MET A 184 -2.13 1.02 24.62
N GLU A 185 -2.64 1.15 25.85
CA GLU A 185 -1.88 1.21 27.11
C GLU A 185 -1.02 -0.03 27.39
N ARG A 186 -1.27 -1.12 26.66
CA ARG A 186 -0.46 -2.35 26.72
C ARG A 186 0.74 -2.34 25.78
N GLN A 187 0.79 -1.40 24.83
CA GLN A 187 1.84 -1.28 23.81
C GLN A 187 2.51 0.08 23.82
N LEU A 188 1.84 1.13 24.28
CA LEU A 188 2.30 2.51 24.29
C LEU A 188 2.29 3.06 25.71
N ASP A 189 3.24 3.94 25.99
CA ASP A 189 3.18 4.76 27.17
C ASP A 189 2.19 5.94 26.97
N ILE A 190 1.95 6.69 28.04
CA ILE A 190 0.95 7.77 28.07
C ILE A 190 1.24 8.82 26.98
N ALA A 191 2.51 9.18 26.78
CA ALA A 191 2.90 10.20 25.80
C ALA A 191 2.62 9.73 24.36
N ALA A 192 3.05 8.51 24.00
CA ALA A 192 2.78 7.96 22.67
C ALA A 192 1.26 7.72 22.45
N GLY A 193 0.54 7.24 23.47
CA GLY A 193 -0.91 7.08 23.41
C GLY A 193 -1.67 8.40 23.21
N THR A 194 -1.20 9.48 23.83
CA THR A 194 -1.78 10.82 23.67
C THR A 194 -1.52 11.38 22.27
N LEU A 195 -0.32 11.19 21.72
CA LEU A 195 0.00 11.57 20.34
C LEU A 195 -0.88 10.81 19.35
N LEU A 196 -1.06 9.51 19.55
CA LEU A 196 -1.95 8.67 18.77
C LEU A 196 -3.40 9.19 18.79
N GLN A 197 -3.93 9.47 19.98
CA GLN A 197 -5.28 10.00 20.13
C GLN A 197 -5.44 11.34 19.39
N ARG A 198 -4.50 12.27 19.55
CA ARG A 198 -4.52 13.58 18.90
C ARG A 198 -4.52 13.47 17.37
N ASP A 199 -3.72 12.58 16.82
CA ASP A 199 -3.63 12.39 15.37
C ASP A 199 -4.89 11.75 14.78
N LEU A 200 -5.54 10.85 15.52
CA LEU A 200 -6.81 10.25 15.12
C LEU A 200 -8.00 11.20 15.32
N ASP A 201 -7.96 12.03 16.35
CA ASP A 201 -8.97 13.07 16.61
C ASP A 201 -9.00 14.10 15.48
N ARG A 202 -7.82 14.55 15.01
CA ARG A 202 -7.68 15.38 13.80
C ARG A 202 -8.22 14.73 12.52
N ARG A 203 -8.35 13.40 12.50
CA ARG A 203 -8.95 12.63 11.39
C ARG A 203 -10.46 12.42 11.59
N GLY A 204 -11.04 13.02 12.63
CA GLY A 204 -12.47 13.10 12.87
C GLY A 204 -13.05 11.87 13.58
N ILE A 205 -12.26 11.17 14.39
CA ILE A 205 -12.74 10.13 15.32
C ILE A 205 -12.87 10.78 16.69
N ALA A 206 -14.06 10.75 17.29
CA ALA A 206 -14.27 11.25 18.64
C ALA A 206 -13.84 10.21 19.68
N PHE A 207 -13.16 10.63 20.75
CA PHE A 207 -12.67 9.73 21.79
C PHE A 207 -13.32 9.99 23.14
N PHE A 208 -13.74 8.91 23.80
CA PHE A 208 -14.30 8.88 25.15
C PHE A 208 -13.45 7.92 25.99
N THR A 209 -12.24 8.35 26.35
CA THR A 209 -11.37 7.63 27.30
C THR A 209 -11.91 7.79 28.73
N ASN A 210 -11.48 6.91 29.64
CA ASN A 210 -12.14 6.74 30.95
C ASN A 210 -13.65 6.49 30.81
N GLY A 211 -14.07 5.89 29.70
CA GLY A 211 -15.47 5.60 29.40
C GLY A 211 -15.80 4.16 29.76
N GLN A 212 -16.41 3.95 30.93
CA GLN A 212 -16.96 2.65 31.28
C GLN A 212 -18.36 2.53 30.66
N THR A 213 -18.53 1.63 29.70
CA THR A 213 -19.85 1.31 29.14
C THR A 213 -20.73 0.66 30.19
N GLU A 214 -21.89 1.25 30.46
CA GLU A 214 -22.93 0.70 31.34
C GLU A 214 -23.89 -0.19 30.56
N GLU A 215 -24.42 0.31 29.44
CA GLU A 215 -25.38 -0.41 28.59
C GLU A 215 -25.29 0.00 27.12
N ILE A 216 -25.69 -0.91 26.23
CA ILE A 216 -26.03 -0.62 24.84
C ILE A 216 -27.54 -0.37 24.79
N THR A 217 -27.91 0.88 24.53
CA THR A 217 -29.31 1.33 24.52
C THR A 217 -30.06 0.84 23.28
N GLY A 218 -31.37 0.62 23.43
CA GLY A 218 -32.28 0.24 22.35
C GLY A 218 -33.17 -0.94 22.71
N THR A 219 -34.33 -1.07 22.06
CA THR A 219 -35.28 -2.18 22.27
C THR A 219 -35.14 -3.25 21.20
N ASP A 220 -35.38 -2.90 19.94
CA ASP A 220 -35.37 -3.82 18.80
C ASP A 220 -34.00 -3.87 18.11
N ARG A 221 -33.20 -2.82 18.31
CA ARG A 221 -31.85 -2.65 17.76
C ARG A 221 -31.06 -1.66 18.61
N ALA A 222 -29.74 -1.70 18.51
CA ALA A 222 -28.88 -0.72 19.16
C ALA A 222 -29.14 0.70 18.60
N THR A 223 -29.29 1.67 19.50
CA THR A 223 -29.46 3.11 19.20
C THR A 223 -28.35 3.97 19.80
N GLY A 224 -27.51 3.40 20.65
CA GLY A 224 -26.41 4.11 21.30
C GLY A 224 -25.79 3.33 22.44
N VAL A 225 -24.83 3.97 23.10
CA VAL A 225 -24.09 3.45 24.25
C VAL A 225 -24.21 4.45 25.40
N LYS A 226 -24.61 3.98 26.57
CA LYS A 226 -24.61 4.77 27.80
C LYS A 226 -23.41 4.41 28.65
N LEU A 227 -22.72 5.42 29.17
CA LEU A 227 -21.59 5.27 30.06
C LEU A 227 -22.03 5.39 31.52
N ALA A 228 -21.26 4.77 32.43
CA ALA A 228 -21.56 4.74 33.86
C ALA A 228 -21.56 6.13 34.52
N ASP A 229 -20.94 7.14 33.89
CA ASP A 229 -20.96 8.53 34.34
C ASP A 229 -22.13 9.35 33.78
N GLY A 230 -23.07 8.69 33.10
CA GLY A 230 -24.29 9.28 32.56
C GLY A 230 -24.15 9.89 31.17
N ARG A 231 -22.96 9.89 30.55
CA ARG A 231 -22.82 10.29 29.15
C ARG A 231 -23.49 9.28 28.22
N GLU A 232 -24.18 9.78 27.20
CA GLU A 232 -24.83 8.97 26.17
C GLU A 232 -24.21 9.26 24.79
N ILE A 233 -23.95 8.20 24.03
CA ILE A 233 -23.31 8.24 22.72
C ILE A 233 -24.25 7.57 21.74
N GLU A 234 -24.88 8.36 20.87
CA GLU A 234 -25.78 7.81 19.87
C GLU A 234 -25.01 7.01 18.80
N ALA A 235 -25.52 5.83 18.46
CA ALA A 235 -24.90 4.95 17.49
C ALA A 235 -25.92 4.00 16.84
N ASP A 236 -25.83 3.85 15.53
CA ASP A 236 -26.65 2.90 14.78
C ASP A 236 -25.95 1.53 14.65
N LEU A 237 -24.63 1.53 14.87
CA LEU A 237 -23.73 0.39 14.89
C LEU A 237 -22.82 0.48 16.12
N VAL A 238 -22.78 -0.58 16.94
CA VAL A 238 -21.85 -0.71 18.07
C VAL A 238 -20.89 -1.86 17.80
N VAL A 239 -19.59 -1.55 17.72
CA VAL A 239 -18.53 -2.54 17.47
C VAL A 239 -17.80 -2.81 18.77
N VAL A 240 -17.71 -4.07 19.18
CA VAL A 240 -16.98 -4.48 20.38
C VAL A 240 -15.62 -5.07 20.00
N ALA A 241 -14.55 -4.36 20.38
CA ALA A 241 -13.17 -4.70 20.06
C ALA A 241 -12.26 -4.61 21.31
N ILE A 242 -12.68 -5.26 22.40
CA ILE A 242 -12.00 -5.20 23.71
C ILE A 242 -11.02 -6.36 23.98
N GLY A 243 -10.64 -7.09 22.93
CA GLY A 243 -9.72 -8.23 23.02
C GLY A 243 -10.38 -9.56 22.67
N ILE A 244 -9.61 -10.63 22.84
CA ILE A 244 -9.96 -12.00 22.46
C ILE A 244 -9.66 -12.96 23.61
N ARG A 245 -10.31 -14.12 23.59
CA ARG A 245 -10.06 -15.24 24.50
C ARG A 245 -9.78 -16.53 23.71
N PRO A 246 -8.82 -17.37 24.13
CA PRO A 246 -8.58 -18.66 23.50
C PRO A 246 -9.86 -19.49 23.33
N ASN A 247 -10.03 -20.14 22.17
CA ASN A 247 -11.20 -20.94 21.87
C ASN A 247 -11.00 -22.39 22.35
N ILE A 248 -11.27 -22.61 23.64
CA ILE A 248 -10.97 -23.85 24.36
C ILE A 248 -12.15 -24.83 24.48
N ASP A 249 -13.34 -24.46 23.98
CA ASP A 249 -14.57 -25.21 24.24
C ASP A 249 -14.48 -26.66 23.75
N LEU A 250 -13.91 -26.88 22.56
CA LEU A 250 -13.72 -28.23 22.01
C LEU A 250 -12.68 -29.03 22.80
N GLY A 251 -11.54 -28.41 23.17
CA GLY A 251 -10.52 -29.05 24.00
C GLY A 251 -11.06 -29.48 25.37
N ARG A 252 -11.89 -28.63 25.99
CA ARG A 252 -12.59 -28.96 27.23
C ARG A 252 -13.56 -30.13 27.05
N ALA A 253 -14.36 -30.11 25.99
CA ALA A 253 -15.31 -31.18 25.69
C ALA A 253 -14.61 -32.53 25.41
N MET A 254 -13.40 -32.48 24.85
CA MET A 254 -12.51 -33.63 24.65
C MET A 254 -11.85 -34.13 25.96
N GLY A 255 -12.01 -33.44 27.08
CA GLY A 255 -11.34 -33.76 28.33
C GLY A 255 -9.82 -33.57 28.28
N LEU A 256 -9.35 -32.57 27.52
CA LEU A 256 -7.96 -32.11 27.57
C LEU A 256 -7.76 -31.13 28.75
N GLU A 257 -6.53 -30.99 29.23
CA GLU A 257 -6.20 -29.96 30.20
C GLU A 257 -6.39 -28.57 29.58
N VAL A 258 -7.20 -27.74 30.24
CA VAL A 258 -7.52 -26.38 29.81
C VAL A 258 -7.43 -25.42 30.99
N ASN A 259 -6.70 -24.32 30.80
CA ASN A 259 -6.62 -23.19 31.73
C ASN A 259 -7.19 -21.95 31.03
N ARG A 260 -6.33 -20.99 30.68
CA ARG A 260 -6.70 -19.87 29.80
C ARG A 260 -6.74 -20.34 28.35
N GLY A 261 -5.86 -21.26 27.97
CA GLY A 261 -5.82 -21.97 26.68
C GLY A 261 -5.84 -23.50 26.87
N ILE A 262 -5.83 -24.24 25.77
CA ILE A 262 -5.56 -25.69 25.75
C ILE A 262 -4.08 -25.88 26.11
N VAL A 263 -3.80 -26.58 27.19
CA VAL A 263 -2.42 -26.75 27.68
C VAL A 263 -1.66 -27.67 26.73
N VAL A 264 -0.46 -27.24 26.32
CA VAL A 264 0.42 -28.02 25.44
C VAL A 264 1.85 -28.10 25.95
N ASP A 265 2.52 -29.21 25.63
CA ASP A 265 3.95 -29.41 25.84
C ASP A 265 4.81 -28.58 24.86
N ASP A 266 6.14 -28.67 24.97
CA ASP A 266 7.05 -27.98 24.05
C ASP A 266 6.95 -28.50 22.60
N GLY A 267 6.42 -29.71 22.37
CA GLY A 267 6.15 -30.27 21.05
C GLY A 267 4.77 -29.90 20.48
N MET A 268 4.02 -29.01 21.15
CA MET A 268 2.65 -28.60 20.81
C MET A 268 1.61 -29.74 20.93
N ARG A 269 1.88 -30.76 21.76
CA ARG A 269 0.98 -31.89 22.04
C ARG A 269 0.18 -31.64 23.30
N SER A 270 -1.03 -32.18 23.36
CA SER A 270 -1.77 -32.28 24.62
C SER A 270 -1.12 -33.30 25.56
N SER A 271 -1.20 -33.05 26.87
CA SER A 271 -0.71 -33.96 27.90
C SER A 271 -1.52 -35.27 27.96
N GLU A 272 -2.82 -35.23 27.66
CA GLU A 272 -3.71 -36.37 27.82
C GLU A 272 -3.72 -37.31 26.60
N ASP A 273 -3.37 -36.82 25.41
CA ASP A 273 -3.32 -37.62 24.19
C ASP A 273 -2.17 -37.15 23.27
N PRO A 274 -1.09 -37.94 23.11
CA PRO A 274 0.03 -37.57 22.25
C PRO A 274 -0.32 -37.57 20.75
N ASN A 275 -1.50 -38.06 20.36
CA ASN A 275 -1.99 -37.96 18.98
C ASN A 275 -2.75 -36.65 18.71
N VAL A 276 -3.01 -35.85 19.74
CA VAL A 276 -3.70 -34.56 19.66
C VAL A 276 -2.69 -33.43 19.86
N PHE A 277 -2.61 -32.57 18.85
CA PHE A 277 -1.80 -31.36 18.82
C PHE A 277 -2.70 -30.14 18.90
N ALA A 278 -2.19 -29.02 19.38
CA ALA A 278 -2.88 -27.75 19.31
C ALA A 278 -1.91 -26.61 18.98
N VAL A 279 -2.35 -25.64 18.18
CA VAL A 279 -1.52 -24.50 17.74
C VAL A 279 -2.34 -23.21 17.63
N GLY A 280 -1.68 -22.08 17.80
CA GLY A 280 -2.28 -20.76 17.62
C GLY A 280 -2.83 -20.17 18.91
N GLU A 281 -3.77 -19.23 18.76
CA GLU A 281 -4.32 -18.48 19.91
C GLU A 281 -5.17 -19.35 20.87
N CYS A 282 -5.48 -20.60 20.51
CA CYS A 282 -6.26 -21.49 21.38
C CYS A 282 -5.42 -22.15 22.49
N ILE A 283 -4.08 -22.07 22.42
CA ILE A 283 -3.20 -22.81 23.31
C ILE A 283 -2.68 -21.99 24.49
N GLU A 284 -2.25 -22.70 25.52
CA GLU A 284 -1.44 -22.21 26.62
C GLU A 284 -0.15 -23.02 26.70
N HIS A 285 1.00 -22.34 26.57
CA HIS A 285 2.32 -22.97 26.69
C HIS A 285 3.03 -22.36 27.90
N ARG A 286 3.36 -23.18 28.90
CA ARG A 286 4.04 -22.76 30.14
C ARG A 286 3.38 -21.54 30.81
N GLY A 287 2.04 -21.52 30.86
CA GLY A 287 1.23 -20.44 31.44
C GLY A 287 1.04 -19.21 30.55
N ALA A 288 1.64 -19.18 29.36
CA ALA A 288 1.53 -18.08 28.41
C ALA A 288 0.50 -18.37 27.31
N VAL A 289 -0.29 -17.35 26.97
CA VAL A 289 -1.20 -17.35 25.81
C VAL A 289 -0.80 -16.20 24.87
N PHE A 290 -1.00 -16.40 23.56
CA PHE A 290 -0.49 -15.49 22.55
C PHE A 290 -1.60 -14.97 21.65
N GLY A 291 -1.60 -13.65 21.38
CA GLY A 291 -2.46 -12.98 20.40
C GLY A 291 -1.65 -12.31 19.29
N LEU A 292 -0.48 -12.87 18.97
CA LEU A 292 0.48 -12.33 18.02
C LEU A 292 0.91 -13.41 17.05
N VAL A 293 1.14 -13.03 15.80
CA VAL A 293 1.39 -14.02 14.75
C VAL A 293 2.81 -14.58 14.77
N ALA A 294 3.80 -13.80 15.21
CA ALA A 294 5.19 -14.26 15.33
C ALA A 294 5.34 -15.51 16.23
N PRO A 295 4.86 -15.51 17.50
CA PRO A 295 4.80 -16.72 18.33
C PRO A 295 4.08 -17.89 17.67
N ILE A 296 2.96 -17.62 16.98
CA ILE A 296 2.10 -18.64 16.37
C ILE A 296 2.80 -19.32 15.19
N TRP A 297 3.61 -18.61 14.41
CA TRP A 297 4.39 -19.25 13.35
C TRP A 297 5.47 -20.18 13.90
N GLU A 298 6.11 -19.82 15.00
CA GLU A 298 7.06 -20.72 15.66
C GLU A 298 6.36 -21.96 16.22
N GLN A 299 5.17 -21.81 16.83
CA GLN A 299 4.33 -22.95 17.22
C GLN A 299 4.01 -23.86 16.02
N ALA A 300 3.61 -23.26 14.89
CA ALA A 300 3.27 -24.00 13.67
C ALA A 300 4.48 -24.75 13.08
N LYS A 301 5.68 -24.15 13.09
CA LYS A 301 6.93 -24.79 12.65
C LYS A 301 7.28 -26.00 13.52
N VAL A 302 7.19 -25.86 14.84
CA VAL A 302 7.49 -26.94 15.80
C VAL A 302 6.48 -28.06 15.67
N CYS A 303 5.19 -27.74 15.67
CA CYS A 303 4.13 -28.75 15.49
C CYS A 303 4.28 -29.51 14.16
N ALA A 304 4.60 -28.81 13.06
CA ALA A 304 4.85 -29.44 11.77
C ALA A 304 6.07 -30.38 11.78
N ALA A 305 7.14 -30.02 12.51
CA ALA A 305 8.32 -30.88 12.67
C ALA A 305 7.99 -32.15 13.48
N GLN A 306 7.28 -31.99 14.60
CA GLN A 306 6.80 -33.12 15.41
C GLN A 306 5.87 -34.05 14.61
N LEU A 307 4.92 -33.49 13.85
CA LEU A 307 4.07 -34.28 12.94
C LEU A 307 4.87 -34.95 11.82
N ALA A 308 5.97 -34.34 11.37
CA ALA A 308 6.88 -34.94 10.40
C ALA A 308 7.79 -36.03 10.98
N GLY A 309 7.81 -36.23 12.31
CA GLY A 309 8.58 -37.26 13.03
C GLY A 309 9.87 -36.76 13.67
N ASP A 310 10.09 -35.45 13.76
CA ASP A 310 11.20 -34.85 14.51
C ASP A 310 10.77 -34.65 15.98
N GLU A 311 11.10 -35.62 16.83
CA GLU A 311 10.72 -35.63 18.24
C GLU A 311 11.51 -34.61 19.09
N ASP A 312 12.65 -34.12 18.59
CA ASP A 312 13.52 -33.16 19.28
C ASP A 312 13.07 -31.71 19.09
N ALA A 313 12.16 -31.45 18.14
CA ALA A 313 11.65 -30.11 17.88
C ALA A 313 10.84 -29.56 19.07
N ALA A 314 11.34 -28.50 19.70
CA ALA A 314 10.75 -27.89 20.89
C ALA A 314 10.47 -26.39 20.70
N TYR A 315 9.29 -25.96 21.14
CA TYR A 315 8.87 -24.57 21.15
C TYR A 315 9.44 -23.85 22.36
N VAL A 316 10.15 -22.75 22.09
CA VAL A 316 10.62 -21.82 23.10
C VAL A 316 9.93 -20.49 22.87
N THR A 317 9.33 -19.94 23.93
CA THR A 317 8.63 -18.65 23.83
C THR A 317 9.63 -17.56 23.40
N PRO A 318 9.43 -16.92 22.23
CA PRO A 318 10.35 -15.90 21.75
C PRO A 318 10.18 -14.59 22.54
N ALA A 319 11.26 -13.81 22.67
CA ALA A 319 11.15 -12.40 23.06
C ALA A 319 10.28 -11.65 22.04
N LEU A 320 9.35 -10.81 22.52
CA LEU A 320 8.34 -10.17 21.67
C LEU A 320 8.66 -8.69 21.45
N SER A 321 8.50 -8.24 20.21
CA SER A 321 8.36 -6.81 19.89
C SER A 321 7.03 -6.59 19.19
N THR A 322 6.49 -5.39 19.33
CA THR A 322 5.24 -4.98 18.70
C THR A 322 5.53 -3.82 17.77
N ARG A 323 5.55 -4.08 16.46
CA ARG A 323 5.62 -3.05 15.42
C ARG A 323 4.29 -2.98 14.71
N LEU A 324 3.56 -1.89 14.90
CA LEU A 324 2.20 -1.75 14.40
C LEU A 324 2.08 -0.50 13.53
N LYS A 325 1.11 -0.53 12.63
CA LYS A 325 0.78 0.61 11.78
C LYS A 325 -0.71 0.91 11.94
N ILE A 326 -1.03 1.92 12.72
CA ILE A 326 -2.43 2.29 12.99
C ILE A 326 -2.81 3.39 12.02
N THR A 327 -3.59 3.06 11.00
CA THR A 327 -4.13 4.05 10.04
C THR A 327 -3.05 4.86 9.30
N GLY A 328 -1.85 4.30 9.10
CA GLY A 328 -0.72 5.02 8.52
C GLY A 328 0.19 5.74 9.51
N ILE A 329 -0.04 5.59 10.81
CA ILE A 329 0.83 6.04 11.89
C ILE A 329 1.68 4.85 12.32
N ASP A 330 3.00 4.99 12.25
CA ASP A 330 3.92 3.94 12.66
C ASP A 330 4.20 4.01 14.16
N VAL A 331 4.09 2.86 14.84
CA VAL A 331 4.43 2.72 16.25
C VAL A 331 5.26 1.47 16.48
N PHE A 332 6.13 1.52 17.49
CA PHE A 332 6.99 0.41 17.87
C PHE A 332 7.12 0.35 19.40
N SER A 333 7.06 -0.86 19.95
CA SER A 333 7.45 -1.09 21.33
C SER A 333 8.06 -2.47 21.56
N ALA A 334 8.96 -2.54 22.54
CA ALA A 334 9.56 -3.78 23.01
C ALA A 334 9.93 -3.66 24.49
N GLY A 335 9.83 -4.77 25.23
CA GLY A 335 10.19 -4.82 26.64
C GLY A 335 9.35 -3.90 27.54
N ALA A 336 9.99 -3.30 28.54
CA ALA A 336 9.36 -2.39 29.49
C ALA A 336 8.95 -1.07 28.82
N LEU A 337 7.69 -0.66 28.98
CA LEU A 337 7.20 0.61 28.42
C LEU A 337 7.57 1.83 29.28
N ASN A 338 7.76 1.60 30.58
CA ASN A 338 8.18 2.59 31.57
C ASN A 338 9.17 1.94 32.54
N ALA A 339 9.90 2.76 33.29
CA ALA A 339 10.66 2.34 34.46
C ALA A 339 9.73 1.62 35.46
N ALA A 340 10.11 0.39 35.84
CA ALA A 340 9.37 -0.40 36.82
C ALA A 340 9.90 -0.15 38.24
N ASP A 341 11.21 0.11 38.37
CA ASP A 341 11.93 0.18 39.65
C ASP A 341 12.83 1.44 39.68
N GLU A 342 13.31 1.89 40.86
CA GLU A 342 14.27 3.02 40.95
C GLU A 342 15.61 2.76 40.24
N ALA A 343 15.93 1.49 39.97
CA ALA A 343 17.10 1.08 39.21
C ALA A 343 16.94 1.28 37.69
N ASP A 344 15.73 1.57 37.22
CA ASP A 344 15.45 1.86 35.81
C ASP A 344 15.60 3.35 35.51
N GLU A 345 16.26 3.63 34.40
CA GLU A 345 16.47 4.98 33.90
C GLU A 345 15.75 5.18 32.55
N GLU A 346 15.01 6.27 32.41
CA GLU A 346 14.32 6.61 31.15
C GLU A 346 15.06 7.69 30.37
N ILE A 347 15.30 7.45 29.08
CA ILE A 347 15.80 8.46 28.14
C ILE A 347 14.69 8.76 27.13
N THR A 348 14.29 10.03 27.02
CA THR A 348 13.15 10.46 26.19
C THR A 348 13.57 11.53 25.17
N PHE A 349 13.09 11.39 23.94
CA PHE A 349 13.15 12.39 22.88
C PHE A 349 11.76 12.64 22.32
N ALA A 350 11.37 13.92 22.19
CA ALA A 350 10.06 14.30 21.69
C ALA A 350 10.14 15.54 20.77
N ASP A 351 9.60 15.40 19.56
CA ASP A 351 9.30 16.50 18.64
C ASP A 351 7.79 16.50 18.35
N ALA A 352 7.05 17.25 19.17
CA ALA A 352 5.59 17.26 19.12
C ALA A 352 5.01 17.87 17.84
N ALA A 353 5.75 18.76 17.17
CA ALA A 353 5.34 19.41 15.93
C ALA A 353 5.49 18.47 14.73
N ARG A 354 6.56 17.67 14.70
CA ARG A 354 6.78 16.63 13.69
C ARG A 354 6.05 15.32 13.99
N GLY A 355 5.51 15.18 15.21
CA GLY A 355 4.82 13.96 15.64
C GLY A 355 5.78 12.79 15.89
N VAL A 356 7.00 13.08 16.36
CA VAL A 356 8.02 12.06 16.66
C VAL A 356 8.19 11.95 18.17
N TYR A 357 8.17 10.72 18.68
CA TYR A 357 8.45 10.42 20.08
C TYR A 357 9.25 9.13 20.20
N ARG A 358 10.25 9.13 21.07
CA ARG A 358 11.09 7.97 21.38
C ARG A 358 11.35 7.94 22.88
N LYS A 359 11.23 6.77 23.49
CA LYS A 359 11.62 6.50 24.87
C LYS A 359 12.41 5.19 24.91
N LEU A 360 13.48 5.18 25.69
CA LEU A 360 14.28 4.00 26.01
C LEU A 360 14.31 3.83 27.52
N VAL A 361 14.19 2.58 27.99
CA VAL A 361 14.30 2.21 29.41
C VAL A 361 15.56 1.40 29.59
N LEU A 362 16.45 1.84 30.48
CA LEU A 362 17.72 1.22 30.78
C LEU A 362 17.73 0.66 32.20
N ARG A 363 18.37 -0.49 32.40
CA ARG A 363 18.70 -1.05 33.72
C ARG A 363 20.17 -1.45 33.71
N GLU A 364 20.97 -0.91 34.63
CA GLU A 364 22.41 -1.20 34.70
C GLU A 364 23.13 -1.00 33.34
N ASN A 365 22.83 0.11 32.65
CA ASN A 365 23.31 0.40 31.29
C ASN A 365 22.96 -0.65 30.22
N LYS A 366 21.92 -1.45 30.42
CA LYS A 366 21.36 -2.36 29.40
C LYS A 366 19.96 -1.92 29.02
N LEU A 367 19.64 -2.03 27.73
CA LEU A 367 18.31 -1.71 27.25
C LEU A 367 17.30 -2.78 27.66
N VAL A 368 16.28 -2.38 28.43
CA VAL A 368 15.20 -3.28 28.88
C VAL A 368 13.85 -2.89 28.30
N GLY A 369 13.77 -1.75 27.61
CA GLY A 369 12.53 -1.24 27.04
C GLY A 369 12.73 -0.18 25.96
N ALA A 370 11.81 -0.14 24.99
CA ALA A 370 11.77 0.89 23.96
C ALA A 370 10.34 1.18 23.52
N VAL A 371 10.00 2.46 23.34
CA VAL A 371 8.72 2.94 22.78
C VAL A 371 9.02 4.00 21.73
N MET A 372 8.43 3.89 20.55
CA MET A 372 8.61 4.86 19.47
C MET A 372 7.27 5.13 18.76
N TYR A 373 7.09 6.38 18.34
CA TYR A 373 5.92 6.87 17.63
C TYR A 373 6.33 7.82 16.51
N GLY A 374 5.71 7.65 15.34
CA GLY A 374 5.95 8.45 14.14
C GLY A 374 7.19 7.97 13.39
N ASP A 375 8.38 8.19 13.95
CA ASP A 375 9.64 7.67 13.41
C ASP A 375 10.10 6.45 14.21
N VAL A 376 9.95 5.28 13.59
CA VAL A 376 10.23 3.96 14.19
C VAL A 376 11.35 3.20 13.49
N ALA A 377 12.13 3.87 12.63
CA ALA A 377 13.14 3.22 11.77
C ALA A 377 14.15 2.39 12.58
N ASP A 378 14.58 2.91 13.74
CA ASP A 378 15.55 2.28 14.63
C ASP A 378 14.97 1.21 15.57
N GLY A 379 13.66 0.96 15.56
CA GLY A 379 13.01 0.04 16.51
C GLY A 379 13.60 -1.37 16.50
N GLY A 380 13.93 -1.90 15.32
CA GLY A 380 14.59 -3.20 15.19
C GLY A 380 15.99 -3.26 15.80
N TRP A 381 16.75 -2.15 15.74
CA TRP A 381 18.08 -2.06 16.33
C TRP A 381 18.00 -2.03 17.86
N TYR A 382 17.07 -1.25 18.43
CA TYR A 382 16.80 -1.27 19.86
C TYR A 382 16.34 -2.66 20.34
N PHE A 383 15.46 -3.32 19.61
CA PHE A 383 15.03 -4.67 19.98
C PHE A 383 16.17 -5.69 20.01
N GLN A 384 17.09 -5.60 19.06
CA GLN A 384 18.27 -6.46 19.03
C GLN A 384 19.14 -6.22 20.28
N MET A 385 19.46 -4.97 20.61
CA MET A 385 20.25 -4.65 21.81
C MET A 385 19.58 -5.14 23.11
N LEU A 386 18.25 -5.05 23.17
CA LEU A 386 17.46 -5.57 24.29
C LEU A 386 17.59 -7.10 24.39
N ARG A 387 17.47 -7.82 23.28
CA ARG A 387 17.61 -9.29 23.25
C ARG A 387 19.01 -9.76 23.61
N GLU A 388 20.03 -9.00 23.20
CA GLU A 388 21.44 -9.32 23.44
C GLU A 388 21.90 -8.88 24.84
N GLY A 389 21.12 -8.06 25.55
CA GLY A 389 21.53 -7.48 26.83
C GLY A 389 22.79 -6.61 26.72
N ALA A 390 22.93 -5.91 25.58
CA ALA A 390 24.12 -5.13 25.25
C ALA A 390 24.31 -3.95 26.22
N ASP A 391 25.57 -3.73 26.63
CA ASP A 391 25.96 -2.55 27.41
C ASP A 391 25.99 -1.31 26.50
N VAL A 392 25.19 -0.29 26.86
CA VAL A 392 25.05 0.95 26.09
C VAL A 392 25.84 2.12 26.67
N SER A 393 26.65 1.92 27.71
CA SER A 393 27.37 2.99 28.44
C SER A 393 28.14 3.90 27.51
N ALA A 394 28.84 3.34 26.52
CA ALA A 394 29.70 4.08 25.60
C ALA A 394 28.94 4.99 24.62
N MET A 395 27.65 4.76 24.40
CA MET A 395 26.83 5.53 23.46
C MET A 395 25.59 6.16 24.12
N ARG A 396 25.52 6.14 25.45
CA ARG A 396 24.34 6.53 26.22
C ARG A 396 23.78 7.91 25.83
N ASP A 397 24.64 8.91 25.70
CA ASP A 397 24.26 10.30 25.41
C ASP A 397 23.65 10.50 24.02
N THR A 398 23.95 9.61 23.08
CA THR A 398 23.50 9.70 21.68
C THR A 398 22.54 8.58 21.29
N LEU A 399 22.35 7.59 22.18
CA LEU A 399 21.54 6.39 21.96
C LEU A 399 20.12 6.73 21.51
N ILE A 400 19.49 7.74 22.12
CA ILE A 400 18.10 8.14 21.83
C ILE A 400 17.91 8.74 20.44
N LEU A 401 18.99 9.26 19.84
CA LEU A 401 18.96 9.89 18.52
C LEU A 401 18.97 8.87 17.37
N GLY A 402 19.13 7.58 17.68
CA GLY A 402 19.06 6.49 16.71
C GLY A 402 20.43 5.95 16.31
N ARG A 403 20.43 4.85 15.56
CA ARG A 403 21.63 4.05 15.28
C ARG A 403 22.74 4.89 14.66
N ALA A 404 22.42 5.66 13.63
CA ALA A 404 23.42 6.42 12.86
C ALA A 404 24.21 7.41 13.73
N VAL A 405 23.54 8.11 14.65
CA VAL A 405 24.18 9.10 15.53
C VAL A 405 24.93 8.40 16.66
N ALA A 406 24.32 7.36 17.26
CA ALA A 406 24.94 6.59 18.33
C ALA A 406 26.24 5.89 17.89
N THR A 407 26.26 5.31 16.69
CA THR A 407 27.47 4.68 16.15
C THR A 407 28.53 5.69 15.74
N ALA A 408 28.13 6.85 15.21
CA ALA A 408 29.06 7.92 14.85
C ALA A 408 29.82 8.46 16.09
N ALA A 409 29.15 8.56 17.24
CA ALA A 409 29.76 8.97 18.50
C ALA A 409 30.86 8.00 18.99
N LEU A 410 30.79 6.73 18.60
CA LEU A 410 31.80 5.71 18.92
C LEU A 410 33.00 5.70 17.96
N GLY A 411 33.08 6.67 17.04
CA GLY A 411 34.11 6.69 15.99
C GLY A 411 33.94 5.59 14.93
N THR A 412 32.82 4.86 14.98
CA THR A 412 32.44 3.91 13.94
C THR A 412 31.65 4.65 12.87
N ALA A 413 32.08 4.57 11.61
CA ALA A 413 31.36 5.19 10.51
C ALA A 413 29.88 4.76 10.57
N ALA A 414 28.94 5.69 10.38
CA ALA A 414 27.53 5.35 10.25
C ALA A 414 27.43 4.32 9.12
N PRO A 415 27.07 3.05 9.41
CA PRO A 415 27.06 2.04 8.36
C PRO A 415 26.02 2.47 7.33
N ASP A 416 26.39 2.32 6.04
CA ASP A 416 25.44 2.30 4.93
C ASP A 416 24.16 1.53 5.37
N PRO A 417 22.94 2.05 5.14
CA PRO A 417 21.71 1.31 5.43
C PRO A 417 21.74 -0.15 4.98
N HIS A 418 22.46 -0.48 3.90
CA HIS A 418 22.73 -1.84 3.49
C HIS A 418 23.74 -2.56 4.40
N ALA A 419 24.87 -1.95 4.76
CA ALA A 419 25.83 -2.51 5.71
C ALA A 419 25.22 -2.76 7.10
N ALA A 420 24.27 -1.92 7.53
CA ALA A 420 23.55 -2.04 8.79
C ALA A 420 22.68 -3.30 8.87
N VAL A 421 22.07 -3.69 7.75
CA VAL A 421 21.27 -4.91 7.58
C VAL A 421 22.16 -6.13 7.33
N ALA A 422 23.28 -5.95 6.62
CA ALA A 422 24.28 -7.01 6.40
C ALA A 422 24.88 -7.52 7.72
N ALA A 423 25.15 -6.59 8.66
CA ALA A 423 25.74 -6.87 9.96
C ALA A 423 24.79 -7.56 10.96
N LEU A 424 23.50 -7.70 10.64
CA LEU A 424 22.58 -8.46 11.49
C LEU A 424 22.97 -9.94 11.51
N ALA A 425 22.78 -10.62 12.64
CA ALA A 425 22.92 -12.08 12.70
C ALA A 425 21.90 -12.76 11.76
N ASP A 426 22.21 -13.96 11.26
CA ASP A 426 21.26 -14.68 10.39
C ASP A 426 19.98 -15.11 11.12
N SER A 427 20.02 -15.22 12.44
CA SER A 427 18.84 -15.41 13.28
C SER A 427 18.01 -14.14 13.51
N ALA A 428 18.50 -12.95 13.11
CA ALA A 428 17.81 -11.69 13.35
C ALA A 428 16.49 -11.64 12.57
N GLU A 429 15.41 -11.29 13.27
CA GLU A 429 14.09 -11.18 12.67
C GLU A 429 13.99 -9.92 11.81
N ILE A 430 13.62 -10.10 10.53
CA ILE A 430 13.44 -9.00 9.57
C ILE A 430 11.95 -8.73 9.38
N CYS A 431 11.15 -9.79 9.19
CA CYS A 431 9.71 -9.67 9.06
C CYS A 431 9.02 -10.23 10.31
N GLY A 432 8.74 -9.39 11.32
CA GLY A 432 7.89 -9.79 12.45
C GLY A 432 6.46 -10.14 12.03
N CYS A 433 6.02 -9.47 10.95
CA CYS A 433 4.91 -9.79 10.05
C CYS A 433 4.75 -11.24 9.58
N ASN A 434 5.82 -12.05 9.52
CA ASN A 434 5.83 -13.42 8.98
C ASN A 434 6.84 -14.34 9.70
N GLY A 435 7.43 -13.89 10.81
CA GLY A 435 8.49 -14.59 11.54
C GLY A 435 9.67 -14.97 10.65
N VAL A 436 10.05 -14.10 9.72
CA VAL A 436 11.11 -14.38 8.74
C VAL A 436 12.41 -13.69 9.15
N CYS A 437 13.44 -14.49 9.40
CA CYS A 437 14.78 -14.02 9.75
C CYS A 437 15.63 -13.67 8.52
N LYS A 438 16.71 -12.89 8.75
CA LYS A 438 17.71 -12.52 7.75
C LYS A 438 18.26 -13.75 7.03
N GLY A 439 18.66 -14.77 7.78
CA GLY A 439 19.25 -15.99 7.23
C GLY A 439 18.31 -16.68 6.25
N LYS A 440 17.01 -16.77 6.57
CA LYS A 440 16.04 -17.38 5.66
C LYS A 440 15.86 -16.56 4.39
N ILE A 441 15.82 -15.23 4.50
CA ILE A 441 15.71 -14.32 3.34
C ILE A 441 16.97 -14.45 2.48
N SER A 442 18.15 -14.30 3.06
CA SER A 442 19.44 -14.41 2.38
C SER A 442 19.63 -15.78 1.73
N ALA A 443 19.40 -16.88 2.46
CA ALA A 443 19.50 -18.23 1.94
C ALA A 443 18.53 -18.46 0.77
N THR A 444 17.27 -18.02 0.91
CA THR A 444 16.29 -18.17 -0.18
C THR A 444 16.66 -17.33 -1.40
N ILE A 445 17.20 -16.12 -1.20
CA ILE A 445 17.73 -15.29 -2.29
C ILE A 445 18.89 -16.00 -2.99
N SER A 446 19.84 -16.56 -2.24
CA SER A 446 21.00 -17.27 -2.79
C SER A 446 20.64 -18.60 -3.47
N GLU A 447 19.82 -19.44 -2.82
CA GLU A 447 19.39 -20.75 -3.31
C GLU A 447 18.54 -20.65 -4.58
N LEU A 448 17.54 -19.76 -4.57
CA LEU A 448 16.61 -19.58 -5.70
C LEU A 448 17.06 -18.49 -6.66
N LYS A 449 18.24 -17.89 -6.44
CA LYS A 449 18.80 -16.79 -7.24
C LYS A 449 17.79 -15.65 -7.45
N LEU A 450 17.09 -15.27 -6.39
CA LEU A 450 16.03 -14.26 -6.46
C LEU A 450 16.63 -12.88 -6.71
N THR A 451 16.02 -12.13 -7.63
CA THR A 451 16.52 -10.80 -8.04
C THR A 451 15.51 -9.68 -7.80
N THR A 452 14.30 -9.99 -7.31
CA THR A 452 13.24 -8.99 -7.12
C THR A 452 12.55 -9.12 -5.77
N LEU A 453 12.08 -8.00 -5.21
CA LEU A 453 11.33 -7.97 -3.96
C LEU A 453 10.05 -8.82 -4.04
N ASP A 454 9.34 -8.80 -5.17
CA ASP A 454 8.12 -9.59 -5.35
C ASP A 454 8.41 -11.10 -5.36
N ALA A 455 9.55 -11.52 -5.91
CA ALA A 455 9.99 -12.91 -5.81
C ALA A 455 10.36 -13.28 -4.36
N VAL A 456 11.05 -12.39 -3.64
CA VAL A 456 11.33 -12.60 -2.21
C VAL A 456 10.04 -12.69 -1.41
N ARG A 457 9.04 -11.84 -1.68
CA ARG A 457 7.69 -11.93 -1.08
C ARG A 457 7.00 -13.25 -1.40
N ALA A 458 7.03 -13.70 -2.65
CA ALA A 458 6.39 -14.93 -3.07
C ALA A 458 6.97 -16.16 -2.35
N HIS A 459 8.30 -16.23 -2.22
CA HIS A 459 9.01 -17.39 -1.68
C HIS A 459 9.24 -17.36 -0.17
N THR A 460 9.39 -16.18 0.44
CA THR A 460 9.66 -16.04 1.88
C THR A 460 8.47 -15.53 2.68
N LYS A 461 7.47 -14.92 2.01
CA LYS A 461 6.39 -14.14 2.61
C LYS A 461 6.84 -12.85 3.33
N ALA A 462 8.13 -12.59 3.46
CA ALA A 462 8.62 -11.32 4.02
C ALA A 462 8.11 -10.14 3.18
N SER A 463 7.71 -9.03 3.84
CA SER A 463 7.12 -7.83 3.21
C SER A 463 5.70 -8.01 2.61
N ALA A 464 5.13 -9.22 2.58
CA ALA A 464 3.85 -9.48 1.91
C ALA A 464 2.59 -9.10 2.72
N SER A 465 2.64 -9.15 4.06
CA SER A 465 1.46 -8.92 4.92
C SER A 465 1.29 -7.44 5.29
N CYS A 466 2.06 -6.96 6.26
CA CYS A 466 1.99 -5.59 6.80
C CYS A 466 2.91 -4.59 6.08
N GLY A 467 3.87 -5.08 5.28
CA GLY A 467 4.79 -4.26 4.47
C GLY A 467 5.86 -3.47 5.25
N SER A 468 5.86 -3.50 6.59
CA SER A 468 6.75 -2.69 7.44
C SER A 468 8.25 -2.99 7.26
N CYS A 469 8.59 -4.23 6.94
CA CYS A 469 9.97 -4.67 6.72
C CYS A 469 10.47 -4.52 5.27
N THR A 470 9.67 -3.94 4.37
CA THR A 470 10.02 -3.79 2.95
C THR A 470 11.43 -3.21 2.74
N PRO A 471 11.82 -2.11 3.41
CA PRO A 471 13.15 -1.53 3.20
C PRO A 471 14.28 -2.51 3.56
N GLN A 472 14.12 -3.29 4.64
CA GLN A 472 15.14 -4.25 5.08
C GLN A 472 15.24 -5.47 4.14
N VAL A 473 14.11 -5.91 3.58
CA VAL A 473 14.09 -6.99 2.57
C VAL A 473 14.76 -6.51 1.28
N GLU A 474 14.49 -5.28 0.85
CA GLU A 474 15.17 -4.64 -0.28
C GLU A 474 16.69 -4.52 -0.03
N SER A 475 17.09 -4.17 1.19
CA SER A 475 18.50 -4.14 1.58
C SER A 475 19.17 -5.52 1.52
N LEU A 476 18.54 -6.58 2.05
CA LEU A 476 19.08 -7.96 1.96
C LEU A 476 19.20 -8.45 0.53
N LEU A 477 18.23 -8.12 -0.30
CA LEU A 477 18.27 -8.41 -1.72
C LEU A 477 19.41 -7.67 -2.43
N ALA A 478 19.69 -6.42 -2.05
CA ALA A 478 20.82 -5.66 -2.59
C ALA A 478 22.17 -6.26 -2.16
N ILE A 479 22.28 -6.69 -0.89
CA ILE A 479 23.51 -7.27 -0.32
C ILE A 479 23.84 -8.61 -0.99
N ALA A 480 22.85 -9.50 -1.10
CA ALA A 480 23.02 -10.81 -1.70
C ALA A 480 23.41 -10.75 -3.19
N LEU A 481 23.09 -9.65 -3.87
CA LEU A 481 23.43 -9.41 -5.27
C LEU A 481 24.74 -8.63 -5.46
N GLY A 482 25.45 -8.29 -4.37
CA GLY A 482 26.78 -7.65 -4.41
C GLY A 482 26.77 -6.13 -4.60
N GLY A 483 25.73 -5.44 -4.13
CA GLY A 483 25.39 -4.07 -4.55
C GLY A 483 24.21 -4.07 -5.53
N GLU A 484 23.71 -2.88 -5.89
CA GLU A 484 22.42 -2.60 -6.57
C GLU A 484 21.59 -3.86 -6.88
N VAL A 485 20.45 -4.04 -6.19
CA VAL A 485 19.46 -5.08 -6.52
C VAL A 485 19.43 -5.24 -8.02
N GLN A 486 19.93 -6.36 -8.55
CA GLN A 486 19.91 -6.57 -9.98
C GLN A 486 18.45 -6.46 -10.38
N LYS A 487 18.09 -5.34 -11.02
CA LYS A 487 16.89 -5.29 -11.84
C LYS A 487 16.96 -6.57 -12.66
N PRO A 488 15.89 -7.38 -12.64
CA PRO A 488 15.92 -8.79 -12.97
C PRO A 488 16.88 -9.04 -14.14
N ALA A 489 17.79 -10.01 -13.99
CA ALA A 489 18.63 -10.45 -15.10
C ALA A 489 17.69 -11.01 -16.16
N GLY A 490 17.39 -10.18 -17.16
CA GLY A 490 16.20 -10.29 -17.98
C GLY A 490 15.32 -9.06 -17.80
N GLU A 491 15.28 -8.22 -18.84
CA GLU A 491 14.43 -7.04 -18.90
C GLU A 491 13.02 -7.35 -18.36
N LYS A 492 12.61 -6.71 -17.25
CA LYS A 492 11.31 -6.97 -16.63
C LYS A 492 10.24 -6.92 -17.71
N PRO A 493 9.48 -8.01 -17.93
CA PRO A 493 8.47 -8.03 -18.98
C PRO A 493 7.47 -6.91 -18.73
N MET A 494 7.06 -6.23 -19.79
CA MET A 494 6.14 -5.09 -19.66
C MET A 494 4.76 -5.50 -19.11
N CYS A 495 4.37 -6.75 -19.33
CA CYS A 495 3.14 -7.35 -18.81
C CYS A 495 3.20 -8.88 -18.91
N LYS A 496 2.14 -9.58 -18.49
CA LYS A 496 2.04 -11.05 -18.60
C LYS A 496 1.90 -11.59 -20.03
N CYS A 497 1.61 -10.74 -21.03
CA CYS A 497 1.43 -11.20 -22.42
C CYS A 497 2.75 -11.37 -23.19
N THR A 498 3.90 -11.07 -22.59
CA THR A 498 5.19 -11.11 -23.27
C THR A 498 6.30 -11.33 -22.25
N THR A 499 7.39 -11.95 -22.68
CA THR A 499 8.64 -12.03 -21.90
C THR A 499 9.54 -10.82 -22.14
N ARG A 500 9.18 -9.92 -23.06
CA ARG A 500 9.98 -8.75 -23.45
C ARG A 500 9.73 -7.55 -22.54
N GLY A 501 10.80 -6.87 -22.16
CA GLY A 501 10.72 -5.62 -21.42
C GLY A 501 10.51 -4.39 -22.30
N HIS A 502 10.30 -3.26 -21.64
CA HIS A 502 10.03 -1.99 -22.32
C HIS A 502 11.19 -1.55 -23.22
N ASP A 503 12.44 -1.73 -22.80
CA ASP A 503 13.59 -1.15 -23.50
C ASP A 503 13.91 -1.96 -24.77
N PHE A 504 13.79 -3.29 -24.73
CA PHE A 504 13.88 -4.20 -25.86
C PHE A 504 12.81 -3.88 -26.90
N VAL A 505 11.54 -3.79 -26.49
CA VAL A 505 10.43 -3.56 -27.43
C VAL A 505 10.61 -2.23 -28.16
N ARG A 506 11.03 -1.17 -27.46
CA ARG A 506 11.29 0.13 -28.08
C ARG A 506 12.44 0.09 -29.08
N LYS A 507 13.54 -0.58 -28.74
CA LYS A 507 14.66 -0.77 -29.66
C LYS A 507 14.24 -1.58 -30.89
N ALA A 508 13.47 -2.65 -30.71
CA ALA A 508 12.97 -3.48 -31.80
C ALA A 508 12.03 -2.72 -32.74
N ILE A 509 11.13 -1.87 -32.21
CA ILE A 509 10.25 -1.01 -33.02
C ILE A 509 11.07 -0.20 -34.02
N ILE A 510 12.15 0.44 -33.57
CA ILE A 510 12.99 1.28 -34.43
C ILE A 510 13.86 0.41 -35.35
N ALA A 511 14.54 -0.59 -34.79
CA ALA A 511 15.51 -1.41 -35.53
C ALA A 511 14.88 -2.27 -36.63
N GLU A 512 13.64 -2.74 -36.42
CA GLU A 512 12.90 -3.56 -37.38
C GLU A 512 11.83 -2.77 -38.16
N GLU A 513 11.81 -1.44 -38.00
CA GLU A 513 10.85 -0.51 -38.63
C GLU A 513 9.38 -0.92 -38.45
N ILE A 514 9.00 -1.36 -37.25
CA ILE A 514 7.65 -1.86 -36.97
C ILE A 514 6.69 -0.68 -36.77
N LYS A 515 5.61 -0.61 -37.56
CA LYS A 515 4.69 0.55 -37.58
C LYS A 515 3.27 0.24 -37.13
N SER A 516 3.00 -0.94 -36.55
CA SER A 516 1.66 -1.26 -36.02
C SER A 516 1.69 -2.18 -34.80
N ILE A 517 0.71 -2.03 -33.90
CA ILE A 517 0.59 -2.88 -32.69
C ILE A 517 0.48 -4.37 -33.05
N PRO A 518 -0.37 -4.80 -34.01
CA PRO A 518 -0.47 -6.21 -34.38
C PRO A 518 0.86 -6.79 -34.88
N GLU A 519 1.64 -5.98 -35.61
CA GLU A 519 2.94 -6.40 -36.10
C GLU A 519 3.97 -6.56 -34.99
N ILE A 520 3.99 -5.65 -34.00
CA ILE A 520 4.83 -5.82 -32.79
C ILE A 520 4.49 -7.13 -32.10
N MET A 521 3.19 -7.36 -31.84
CA MET A 521 2.74 -8.55 -31.12
C MET A 521 3.12 -9.84 -31.86
N ARG A 522 2.97 -9.87 -33.19
CA ARG A 522 3.36 -11.02 -34.01
C ARG A 522 4.87 -11.23 -34.05
N ARG A 523 5.65 -10.19 -34.36
CA ARG A 523 7.11 -10.30 -34.54
C ARG A 523 7.84 -10.55 -33.22
N LEU A 524 7.39 -9.93 -32.14
CA LEU A 524 8.06 -10.05 -30.83
C LEU A 524 7.50 -11.17 -29.95
N GLY A 525 6.53 -11.95 -30.44
CA GLY A 525 6.03 -13.17 -29.80
C GLY A 525 5.13 -12.92 -28.58
N TRP A 526 4.11 -12.07 -28.73
CA TRP A 526 3.08 -11.92 -27.70
C TRP A 526 2.24 -13.18 -27.57
N GLU A 527 1.99 -13.61 -26.34
CA GLU A 527 1.13 -14.77 -26.03
C GLU A 527 -0.35 -14.49 -26.33
N LYS A 528 -0.78 -13.24 -26.17
CA LYS A 528 -2.14 -12.77 -26.43
C LYS A 528 -2.15 -11.82 -27.64
N PRO A 529 -2.68 -12.21 -28.81
CA PRO A 529 -2.69 -11.39 -30.02
C PRO A 529 -3.44 -10.07 -29.89
N GLU A 530 -4.38 -9.98 -28.95
CA GLU A 530 -5.17 -8.78 -28.65
C GLU A 530 -4.48 -7.85 -27.63
N GLY A 531 -3.47 -8.36 -26.91
CA GLY A 531 -2.81 -7.68 -25.80
C GLY A 531 -3.69 -7.49 -24.57
N CYS A 532 -3.20 -6.74 -23.59
CA CYS A 532 -3.94 -6.41 -22.36
C CYS A 532 -3.93 -4.91 -22.08
N ALA A 533 -4.67 -4.50 -21.04
CA ALA A 533 -4.74 -3.12 -20.58
C ALA A 533 -3.39 -2.51 -20.15
N SER A 534 -2.35 -3.32 -19.95
CA SER A 534 -1.00 -2.84 -19.63
C SER A 534 -0.13 -2.62 -20.87
N CYS A 535 -0.11 -3.58 -21.81
CA CYS A 535 0.78 -3.49 -22.97
C CYS A 535 0.20 -2.68 -24.13
N ARG A 536 -1.11 -2.76 -24.42
CA ARG A 536 -1.70 -2.00 -25.52
C ARG A 536 -1.43 -0.49 -25.44
N PRO A 537 -1.67 0.19 -24.30
CA PRO A 537 -1.37 1.62 -24.20
C PRO A 537 0.12 1.93 -24.34
N ALA A 538 0.99 1.06 -23.83
CA ALA A 538 2.44 1.23 -23.93
C ALA A 538 2.93 1.10 -25.38
N LEU A 539 2.46 0.09 -26.11
CA LEU A 539 2.78 -0.11 -27.53
C LEU A 539 2.27 1.04 -28.39
N ASN A 540 1.04 1.50 -28.14
CA ASN A 540 0.47 2.67 -28.80
C ASN A 540 1.33 3.91 -28.60
N TYR A 541 1.76 4.17 -27.35
CA TYR A 541 2.65 5.29 -27.04
C TYR A 541 4.02 5.15 -27.71
N TYR A 542 4.62 3.96 -27.73
CA TYR A 542 5.93 3.75 -28.33
C TYR A 542 5.92 3.95 -29.85
N LEU A 543 4.87 3.52 -30.53
CA LEU A 543 4.69 3.78 -31.96
C LEU A 543 4.46 5.27 -32.24
N LEU A 544 3.64 5.96 -31.42
CA LEU A 544 3.46 7.41 -31.53
C LEU A 544 4.76 8.19 -31.33
N CYS A 545 5.64 7.70 -30.46
CA CYS A 545 6.93 8.31 -30.20
C CYS A 545 7.94 8.02 -31.33
N ALA A 546 7.95 6.80 -31.86
CA ALA A 546 8.90 6.36 -32.87
C ALA A 546 8.57 6.88 -34.28
N TRP A 547 7.28 6.95 -34.62
CA TRP A 547 6.80 7.23 -35.98
C TRP A 547 5.77 8.39 -36.02
N PRO A 548 6.12 9.62 -35.59
CA PRO A 548 5.21 10.76 -35.68
C PRO A 548 4.76 11.01 -37.13
N GLY A 549 3.45 11.10 -37.36
CA GLY A 549 2.87 11.32 -38.69
C GLY A 549 2.70 10.08 -39.55
N GLU A 550 3.37 8.96 -39.22
CA GLU A 550 3.24 7.69 -39.94
C GLU A 550 2.35 6.69 -39.19
N TYR A 551 2.46 6.61 -37.86
CA TYR A 551 1.60 5.76 -37.04
C TYR A 551 0.28 6.48 -36.69
N VAL A 552 -0.84 5.79 -36.91
CA VAL A 552 -2.18 6.27 -36.54
C VAL A 552 -2.50 5.86 -35.11
N ASP A 553 -2.81 6.85 -34.26
CA ASP A 553 -3.14 6.65 -32.84
C ASP A 553 -4.33 5.69 -32.65
N ASP A 554 -4.15 4.62 -31.87
CA ASP A 554 -5.23 3.71 -31.50
C ASP A 554 -5.94 4.23 -30.25
N ALA A 555 -7.05 4.95 -30.47
CA ALA A 555 -7.88 5.49 -29.40
C ALA A 555 -8.44 4.42 -28.44
N GLN A 556 -8.61 3.16 -28.87
CA GLN A 556 -9.06 2.06 -28.01
C GLN A 556 -7.98 1.56 -27.06
N SER A 557 -6.71 1.75 -27.43
CA SER A 557 -5.58 1.44 -26.57
C SER A 557 -5.36 2.48 -25.47
N ARG A 558 -6.14 3.58 -25.43
CA ARG A 558 -6.05 4.61 -24.40
C ARG A 558 -7.00 4.35 -23.24
N PHE A 559 -6.60 4.75 -22.04
CA PHE A 559 -7.51 4.77 -20.90
C PHE A 559 -8.72 5.69 -21.18
N VAL A 560 -9.89 5.36 -20.61
CA VAL A 560 -11.15 6.09 -20.84
C VAL A 560 -11.00 7.59 -20.62
N ASN A 561 -10.32 8.01 -19.55
CA ASN A 561 -10.14 9.44 -19.26
C ASN A 561 -9.29 10.18 -20.30
N GLU A 562 -8.41 9.46 -20.98
CA GLU A 562 -7.57 10.02 -22.06
C GLU A 562 -8.36 10.06 -23.36
N ARG A 563 -9.10 9.00 -23.69
CA ARG A 563 -9.97 8.93 -24.88
C ARG A 563 -11.10 9.98 -24.84
N MET A 564 -11.63 10.25 -23.66
CA MET A 564 -12.71 11.23 -23.46
C MET A 564 -12.17 12.64 -23.18
N HIS A 565 -10.87 12.80 -22.94
CA HIS A 565 -10.26 14.04 -22.46
C HIS A 565 -11.02 14.69 -21.28
N ALA A 566 -11.68 13.86 -20.49
CA ALA A 566 -12.55 14.20 -19.36
C ALA A 566 -12.41 13.07 -18.33
N ASN A 567 -12.47 13.40 -17.04
CA ASN A 567 -12.29 12.40 -15.99
C ASN A 567 -13.61 11.93 -15.42
N ILE A 568 -13.82 10.61 -15.44
CA ILE A 568 -14.96 9.96 -14.79
C ILE A 568 -14.92 10.16 -13.27
N GLN A 569 -16.04 10.55 -12.70
CA GLN A 569 -16.26 10.80 -11.28
C GLN A 569 -16.89 9.59 -10.60
N LYS A 570 -16.92 9.60 -9.27
CA LYS A 570 -17.45 8.49 -8.46
C LYS A 570 -18.92 8.16 -8.77
N ASP A 571 -19.70 9.17 -9.16
CA ASP A 571 -21.12 9.04 -9.51
C ASP A 571 -21.34 8.73 -11.01
N GLY A 572 -20.28 8.42 -11.75
CA GLY A 572 -20.34 8.10 -13.18
C GLY A 572 -20.40 9.32 -14.10
N THR A 573 -20.50 10.54 -13.57
CA THR A 573 -20.40 11.78 -14.35
C THR A 573 -18.96 12.09 -14.75
N TYR A 574 -18.74 13.16 -15.51
CA TYR A 574 -17.43 13.58 -16.00
C TYR A 574 -17.07 14.98 -15.50
N SER A 575 -15.76 15.25 -15.51
CA SER A 575 -15.20 16.58 -15.27
C SER A 575 -14.49 17.10 -16.52
N VAL A 576 -14.73 18.36 -16.85
CA VAL A 576 -14.24 19.04 -18.06
C VAL A 576 -13.37 20.21 -17.65
N VAL A 577 -12.13 20.22 -18.14
CA VAL A 577 -11.14 21.26 -17.86
C VAL A 577 -10.61 21.79 -19.18
N PRO A 578 -11.10 22.93 -19.68
CA PRO A 578 -10.54 23.56 -20.86
C PRO A 578 -9.16 24.16 -20.58
N ARG A 579 -8.39 24.39 -21.64
CA ARG A 579 -7.05 24.98 -21.53
C ARG A 579 -7.14 26.48 -21.27
N MET A 580 -6.28 26.96 -20.36
CA MET A 580 -6.07 28.38 -20.06
C MET A 580 -4.56 28.62 -20.11
N TRP A 581 -4.10 29.24 -21.20
CA TRP A 581 -2.67 29.34 -21.52
C TRP A 581 -1.91 30.12 -20.45
N GLY A 582 -0.95 29.48 -19.79
CA GLY A 582 -0.19 30.06 -18.67
C GLY A 582 -1.06 30.45 -17.46
N GLY A 583 -2.30 29.94 -17.39
CA GLY A 583 -3.29 30.34 -16.39
C GLY A 583 -4.07 31.61 -16.71
N LEU A 584 -3.94 32.15 -17.93
CA LEU A 584 -4.67 33.34 -18.38
C LEU A 584 -6.06 33.00 -18.90
N THR A 585 -6.99 33.94 -18.73
CA THR A 585 -8.32 33.89 -19.34
C THR A 585 -8.86 35.28 -19.64
N SER A 586 -9.88 35.36 -20.48
CA SER A 586 -10.61 36.58 -20.82
C SER A 586 -12.03 36.58 -20.25
N ALA A 587 -12.67 37.75 -20.19
CA ALA A 587 -14.08 37.86 -19.83
C ALA A 587 -15.01 37.07 -20.78
N LYS A 588 -14.62 36.90 -22.05
CA LYS A 588 -15.36 36.09 -23.03
C LYS A 588 -15.33 34.60 -22.66
N GLU A 589 -14.15 34.07 -22.34
CA GLU A 589 -13.98 32.67 -21.93
C GLU A 589 -14.64 32.37 -20.58
N LEU A 590 -14.51 33.29 -19.61
CA LEU A 590 -15.18 33.18 -18.32
C LEU A 590 -16.71 33.16 -18.46
N ARG A 591 -17.28 34.01 -19.34
CA ARG A 591 -18.70 33.94 -19.68
C ARG A 591 -19.06 32.60 -20.31
N ALA A 592 -18.28 32.10 -21.26
CA ALA A 592 -18.55 30.80 -21.88
C ALA A 592 -18.53 29.64 -20.86
N LEU A 593 -17.60 29.66 -19.91
CA LEU A 593 -17.56 28.70 -18.80
C LEU A 593 -18.82 28.78 -17.92
N ALA A 594 -19.28 29.99 -17.61
CA ALA A 594 -20.52 30.21 -16.85
C ALA A 594 -21.75 29.75 -17.63
N ASP A 595 -21.86 30.13 -18.90
CA ASP A 595 -22.96 29.74 -19.79
C ASP A 595 -23.05 28.22 -19.95
N VAL A 596 -21.90 27.54 -20.10
CA VAL A 596 -21.81 26.08 -20.12
C VAL A 596 -22.21 25.48 -18.77
N ALA A 597 -21.79 26.08 -17.66
CA ALA A 597 -22.16 25.60 -16.34
C ALA A 597 -23.68 25.63 -16.13
N ASP A 598 -24.32 26.73 -16.48
CA ASP A 598 -25.78 26.90 -16.36
C ASP A 598 -26.52 25.98 -17.35
N LYS A 599 -26.11 25.98 -18.63
CA LYS A 599 -26.79 25.25 -19.70
C LYS A 599 -26.81 23.74 -19.48
N TYR A 600 -25.71 23.17 -18.97
CA TYR A 600 -25.58 21.73 -18.74
C TYR A 600 -25.72 21.33 -17.27
N ASN A 601 -26.19 22.26 -16.42
CA ASN A 601 -26.42 22.05 -14.98
C ASN A 601 -25.18 21.43 -14.28
N VAL A 602 -24.01 22.02 -14.54
CA VAL A 602 -22.74 21.66 -13.90
C VAL A 602 -22.86 21.92 -12.40
N ARG A 603 -22.60 20.90 -11.59
CA ARG A 603 -22.87 20.93 -10.15
C ARG A 603 -21.85 21.74 -9.37
N GLU A 604 -20.59 21.72 -9.81
CA GLU A 604 -19.49 22.40 -9.13
C GLU A 604 -18.49 22.94 -10.16
N VAL A 605 -18.09 24.20 -9.98
CA VAL A 605 -17.05 24.88 -10.76
C VAL A 605 -15.88 25.18 -9.84
N LYS A 606 -14.68 24.68 -10.16
CA LYS A 606 -13.53 24.73 -9.25
C LYS A 606 -12.25 25.21 -9.92
N VAL A 607 -11.51 26.09 -9.22
CA VAL A 607 -10.16 26.46 -9.62
C VAL A 607 -9.17 25.38 -9.22
N THR A 608 -8.38 24.90 -10.18
CA THR A 608 -7.39 23.84 -9.99
C THR A 608 -6.03 24.40 -9.63
N GLY A 609 -5.19 23.59 -8.98
CA GLY A 609 -3.79 23.96 -8.67
C GLY A 609 -2.89 24.18 -9.90
N GLY A 610 -3.39 23.89 -11.11
CA GLY A 610 -2.72 24.21 -12.39
C GLY A 610 -3.22 25.51 -13.04
N GLN A 611 -3.89 26.39 -12.28
CA GLN A 611 -4.45 27.66 -12.75
C GLN A 611 -5.48 27.49 -13.89
N ARG A 612 -6.37 26.51 -13.74
CA ARG A 612 -7.48 26.26 -14.69
C ARG A 612 -8.79 26.09 -13.97
N ILE A 613 -9.90 26.23 -14.69
CA ILE A 613 -11.25 26.02 -14.17
C ILE A 613 -11.74 24.63 -14.58
N ASP A 614 -12.30 23.89 -13.61
CA ASP A 614 -12.81 22.54 -13.75
C ASP A 614 -14.33 22.52 -13.53
N LEU A 615 -15.06 21.89 -14.44
CA LEU A 615 -16.51 21.78 -14.47
C LEU A 615 -16.91 20.34 -14.11
N PHE A 616 -17.48 20.12 -12.93
CA PHE A 616 -17.84 18.79 -12.43
C PHE A 616 -19.32 18.45 -12.59
N GLY A 617 -19.60 17.18 -12.84
CA GLY A 617 -20.97 16.66 -12.91
C GLY A 617 -21.55 16.62 -14.32
N VAL A 618 -20.72 16.80 -15.35
CA VAL A 618 -21.15 16.76 -16.76
C VAL A 618 -21.52 15.33 -17.14
N LYS A 619 -22.71 15.11 -17.69
CA LYS A 619 -23.11 13.76 -18.14
C LYS A 619 -22.33 13.33 -19.37
N ARG A 620 -22.21 12.02 -19.60
CA ARG A 620 -21.40 11.47 -20.69
C ARG A 620 -21.90 11.95 -22.06
N GLU A 621 -23.21 11.93 -22.23
CA GLU A 621 -23.95 12.33 -23.42
C GLU A 621 -23.83 13.82 -23.75
N ASP A 622 -23.59 14.65 -22.73
CA ASP A 622 -23.46 16.11 -22.88
C ASP A 622 -22.04 16.53 -23.28
N LEU A 623 -21.03 15.66 -23.11
CA LEU A 623 -19.63 15.99 -23.39
C LEU A 623 -19.39 16.60 -24.79
N PRO A 624 -19.93 16.07 -25.90
CA PRO A 624 -19.73 16.68 -27.22
C PRO A 624 -20.30 18.09 -27.32
N ALA A 625 -21.48 18.32 -26.71
CA ALA A 625 -22.15 19.61 -26.75
C ALA A 625 -21.44 20.66 -25.86
N VAL A 626 -20.97 20.24 -24.69
CA VAL A 626 -20.12 21.05 -23.80
C VAL A 626 -18.86 21.50 -24.52
N TRP A 627 -18.12 20.57 -25.14
CA TRP A 627 -16.90 20.91 -25.88
C TRP A 627 -17.18 21.79 -27.09
N ARG A 628 -18.30 21.59 -27.80
CA ARG A 628 -18.69 22.49 -28.90
C ARG A 628 -18.85 23.93 -28.44
N ASP A 629 -19.53 24.15 -27.32
CA ASP A 629 -19.80 25.48 -26.81
C ASP A 629 -18.50 26.16 -26.29
N LEU A 630 -17.62 25.39 -25.63
CA LEU A 630 -16.29 25.88 -25.21
C LEU A 630 -15.39 26.19 -26.41
N ASN A 631 -15.38 25.34 -27.44
CA ASN A 631 -14.61 25.55 -28.66
C ASN A 631 -15.07 26.79 -29.43
N ALA A 632 -16.37 27.08 -29.46
CA ALA A 632 -16.91 28.31 -30.06
C ALA A 632 -16.41 29.58 -29.35
N ALA A 633 -16.08 29.49 -28.06
CA ALA A 633 -15.44 30.57 -27.32
C ALA A 633 -13.93 30.71 -27.60
N GLY A 634 -13.32 29.71 -28.24
CA GLY A 634 -11.88 29.62 -28.52
C GLY A 634 -11.11 28.77 -27.50
N MET A 635 -11.80 28.09 -26.59
CA MET A 635 -11.17 27.23 -25.59
C MET A 635 -10.97 25.82 -26.17
N VAL A 636 -9.77 25.27 -26.04
CA VAL A 636 -9.45 23.90 -26.49
C VAL A 636 -9.43 22.93 -25.31
N SER A 637 -9.45 21.62 -25.61
CA SER A 637 -9.29 20.60 -24.58
C SER A 637 -8.03 20.80 -23.73
N GLY A 638 -8.23 20.85 -22.41
CA GLY A 638 -7.12 20.99 -21.46
C GLY A 638 -6.30 19.72 -21.30
N HIS A 639 -6.68 18.58 -21.89
CA HIS A 639 -5.97 17.30 -21.75
C HIS A 639 -5.63 16.97 -20.28
N ALA A 640 -6.51 17.39 -19.35
CA ALA A 640 -6.19 17.44 -17.92
C ALA A 640 -5.85 16.09 -17.30
N TYR A 641 -6.21 15.01 -17.99
CA TYR A 641 -6.05 13.63 -17.54
C TYR A 641 -5.17 12.77 -18.45
N ALA A 642 -4.69 13.32 -19.58
CA ALA A 642 -3.76 12.66 -20.49
C ALA A 642 -2.44 12.24 -19.80
N LYS A 643 -1.80 11.20 -20.34
CA LYS A 643 -0.35 11.00 -20.23
C LYS A 643 0.35 11.93 -21.23
N GLY A 644 0.34 13.21 -20.89
CA GLY A 644 0.90 14.27 -21.71
C GLY A 644 1.04 15.54 -20.89
N LEU A 645 1.22 16.68 -21.58
CA LEU A 645 1.23 17.97 -20.90
C LEU A 645 -0.13 18.29 -20.26
N ARG A 646 -0.13 18.49 -18.95
CA ARG A 646 -1.34 18.88 -18.21
C ARG A 646 -1.47 20.37 -17.96
N THR A 647 -0.38 21.06 -17.63
CA THR A 647 -0.40 22.48 -17.24
C THR A 647 1.00 23.07 -17.25
N VAL A 648 1.09 24.36 -17.56
CA VAL A 648 2.24 25.22 -17.25
C VAL A 648 1.76 26.28 -16.26
N LYS A 649 2.16 26.15 -14.99
CA LYS A 649 1.78 27.10 -13.93
C LYS A 649 2.70 28.31 -13.98
N THR A 650 2.16 29.52 -13.92
CA THR A 650 2.95 30.75 -13.91
C THR A 650 2.66 31.59 -12.66
N CYS A 651 3.57 32.50 -12.32
CA CYS A 651 3.21 33.64 -11.48
C CYS A 651 3.01 34.88 -12.36
N VAL A 652 2.60 35.98 -11.75
CA VAL A 652 2.29 37.24 -12.48
C VAL A 652 3.54 37.98 -13.01
N GLY A 653 4.75 37.49 -12.71
CA GLY A 653 6.01 37.98 -13.29
C GLY A 653 6.34 39.45 -13.01
N SER A 654 7.31 39.99 -13.74
CA SER A 654 7.68 41.41 -13.70
C SER A 654 6.60 42.35 -14.24
N THR A 655 5.60 41.81 -14.94
CA THR A 655 4.44 42.56 -15.44
C THR A 655 3.63 43.18 -14.29
N TRP A 656 3.52 42.48 -13.15
CA TRP A 656 2.67 42.92 -12.03
C TRP A 656 3.33 42.81 -10.65
N CYS A 657 4.21 41.83 -10.43
CA CYS A 657 4.81 41.61 -9.12
C CYS A 657 6.00 42.56 -8.93
N ARG A 658 6.03 43.30 -7.83
CA ARG A 658 7.17 44.17 -7.43
C ARG A 658 8.51 43.42 -7.37
N PHE A 659 8.50 42.11 -7.13
CA PHE A 659 9.70 41.27 -7.04
C PHE A 659 9.99 40.48 -8.31
N GLY A 660 9.15 40.60 -9.34
CA GLY A 660 9.34 39.88 -10.60
C GLY A 660 10.57 40.43 -11.33
N THR A 661 11.52 39.55 -11.63
CA THR A 661 12.74 39.88 -12.37
C THR A 661 12.51 39.77 -13.87
N GLN A 662 11.69 38.82 -14.33
CA GLN A 662 11.33 38.64 -15.73
C GLN A 662 9.84 38.28 -15.92
N ASP A 663 9.36 38.35 -17.17
CA ASP A 663 7.98 38.04 -17.54
C ASP A 663 7.75 36.51 -17.58
N SER A 664 7.37 35.96 -16.43
CA SER A 664 7.05 34.53 -16.34
C SER A 664 5.77 34.13 -17.06
N THR A 665 4.82 35.05 -17.22
CA THR A 665 3.52 34.74 -17.80
C THR A 665 3.66 34.49 -19.30
N THR A 666 4.29 35.41 -20.02
CA THR A 666 4.55 35.26 -21.46
C THR A 666 5.42 34.03 -21.75
N MET A 667 6.48 33.82 -20.96
CA MET A 667 7.33 32.64 -21.08
C MET A 667 6.55 31.33 -20.84
N GLY A 668 5.69 31.28 -19.82
CA GLY A 668 4.84 30.12 -19.56
C GLY A 668 3.83 29.84 -20.66
N VAL A 669 3.24 30.88 -21.26
CA VAL A 669 2.36 30.75 -22.43
C VAL A 669 3.10 30.18 -23.63
N LYS A 670 4.34 30.65 -23.90
CA LYS A 670 5.18 30.13 -24.99
C LYS A 670 5.50 28.65 -24.78
N LEU A 671 5.89 28.26 -23.56
CA LEU A 671 6.13 26.86 -23.20
C LEU A 671 4.87 26.00 -23.40
N GLU A 672 3.72 26.47 -22.91
CA GLU A 672 2.48 25.69 -23.03
C GLU A 672 2.06 25.53 -24.49
N LYS A 673 2.15 26.58 -25.32
CA LYS A 673 1.86 26.51 -26.76
C LYS A 673 2.85 25.64 -27.53
N MET A 674 4.11 25.58 -27.11
CA MET A 674 5.07 24.66 -27.71
C MET A 674 4.78 23.20 -27.35
N THR A 675 4.24 22.95 -26.15
CA THR A 675 4.19 21.59 -25.57
C THR A 675 2.79 21.01 -25.42
N TRP A 676 1.70 21.75 -25.68
CA TRP A 676 0.35 21.15 -25.61
C TRP A 676 0.17 20.05 -26.66
N GLY A 677 -0.79 19.17 -26.45
CA GLY A 677 -1.01 17.98 -27.31
C GLY A 677 0.06 16.89 -27.19
N SER A 678 1.24 17.20 -26.64
CA SER A 678 2.35 16.25 -26.56
C SER A 678 2.07 15.04 -25.68
N TRP A 679 2.20 13.85 -26.29
CA TRP A 679 2.12 12.58 -25.59
C TRP A 679 3.45 12.22 -24.95
N HIS A 680 3.36 11.72 -23.71
CA HIS A 680 4.49 11.39 -22.86
C HIS A 680 4.27 10.03 -22.19
N PRO A 681 5.33 9.40 -21.64
CA PRO A 681 5.19 8.13 -20.92
C PRO A 681 4.24 8.26 -19.71
N HIS A 682 4.20 9.44 -19.08
CA HIS A 682 3.22 9.77 -18.06
C HIS A 682 2.85 11.28 -18.13
N LYS A 683 1.90 11.73 -17.30
CA LYS A 683 1.56 13.16 -17.09
C LYS A 683 2.79 14.02 -16.75
N VAL A 684 2.91 15.15 -17.43
CA VAL A 684 3.97 16.16 -17.26
C VAL A 684 3.35 17.51 -16.88
N LYS A 685 4.00 18.24 -15.97
CA LYS A 685 3.66 19.59 -15.55
C LYS A 685 4.91 20.46 -15.60
N LEU A 686 4.76 21.69 -16.06
CA LEU A 686 5.84 22.67 -16.05
C LEU A 686 5.42 23.86 -15.18
N ALA A 687 6.39 24.69 -14.80
CA ALA A 687 6.07 25.99 -14.26
C ALA A 687 7.16 27.02 -14.52
N VAL A 688 6.74 28.27 -14.56
CA VAL A 688 7.61 29.44 -14.72
C VAL A 688 7.35 30.42 -13.57
N SER A 689 8.36 30.58 -12.72
CA SER A 689 8.37 31.57 -11.65
C SER A 689 9.17 32.79 -12.09
N GLY A 690 8.61 33.98 -11.95
CA GLY A 690 9.24 35.24 -12.37
C GLY A 690 10.29 35.78 -11.40
N CYS A 691 10.60 35.06 -10.32
CA CYS A 691 11.71 35.37 -9.40
C CYS A 691 12.03 34.15 -8.51
N PRO A 692 13.13 34.16 -7.74
CA PRO A 692 13.53 33.07 -6.83
C PRO A 692 12.52 32.75 -5.72
N ARG A 693 11.55 33.62 -5.43
CA ARG A 693 10.48 33.35 -4.46
C ARG A 693 9.54 32.23 -4.90
N ASN A 694 9.58 31.87 -6.19
CA ASN A 694 9.03 30.63 -6.70
C ASN A 694 7.51 30.42 -6.47
N CYS A 695 6.70 31.47 -6.64
CA CYS A 695 5.24 31.38 -6.45
C CYS A 695 4.53 30.39 -7.39
N ALA A 696 5.15 30.01 -8.53
CA ALA A 696 4.62 28.99 -9.42
C ALA A 696 5.01 27.55 -9.01
N GLU A 697 5.80 27.39 -7.94
CA GLU A 697 6.31 26.11 -7.43
C GLU A 697 7.11 25.33 -8.49
N ALA A 698 7.94 26.02 -9.27
CA ALA A 698 8.75 25.43 -10.36
C ALA A 698 9.65 24.30 -9.88
N THR A 699 10.18 24.39 -8.66
CA THR A 699 11.08 23.41 -8.06
C THR A 699 10.45 22.06 -7.69
N ILE A 700 9.15 21.86 -7.96
CA ILE A 700 8.47 20.56 -7.78
C ILE A 700 7.70 20.12 -9.04
N LYS A 701 7.98 20.74 -10.19
CA LYS A 701 7.40 20.35 -11.49
C LYS A 701 8.37 19.48 -12.29
N ASP A 702 7.86 18.81 -13.32
CA ASP A 702 8.66 17.92 -14.16
C ASP A 702 9.77 18.71 -14.89
N PHE A 703 9.48 19.95 -15.29
CA PHE A 703 10.45 20.95 -15.77
C PHE A 703 10.13 22.31 -15.13
N GLY A 704 11.08 22.85 -14.37
CA GLY A 704 10.97 24.11 -13.65
C GLY A 704 11.80 25.21 -14.29
N VAL A 705 11.22 26.41 -14.38
CA VAL A 705 11.90 27.63 -14.82
C VAL A 705 11.76 28.69 -13.73
N VAL A 706 12.89 29.21 -13.25
CA VAL A 706 12.91 30.28 -12.25
C VAL A 706 13.72 31.44 -12.81
N ALA A 707 13.07 32.59 -12.98
CA ALA A 707 13.75 33.80 -13.41
C ALA A 707 14.67 34.34 -12.32
N VAL A 708 15.81 34.84 -12.75
CA VAL A 708 16.79 35.61 -11.97
C VAL A 708 17.19 36.85 -12.78
N ASP A 709 17.90 37.79 -12.16
CA ASP A 709 18.29 39.05 -12.84
C ASP A 709 19.17 38.83 -14.07
N SER A 710 19.88 37.70 -14.09
CA SER A 710 20.87 37.36 -15.12
C SER A 710 20.40 36.22 -16.03
N GLY A 711 19.08 36.00 -16.15
CA GLY A 711 18.51 34.96 -17.02
C GLY A 711 17.53 34.02 -16.30
N TRP A 712 17.56 32.75 -16.67
CA TRP A 712 16.61 31.72 -16.25
C TRP A 712 17.36 30.51 -15.70
N GLU A 713 17.04 30.12 -14.47
CA GLU A 713 17.49 28.86 -13.90
C GLU A 713 16.53 27.74 -14.28
N LEU A 714 17.08 26.69 -14.87
CA LEU A 714 16.33 25.52 -15.33
C LEU A 714 16.57 24.35 -14.38
N SER A 715 15.51 23.63 -14.05
CA SER A 715 15.56 22.45 -13.20
C SER A 715 14.58 21.37 -13.65
N VAL A 716 14.84 20.10 -13.32
CA VAL A 716 14.10 18.96 -13.87
C VAL A 716 13.80 17.87 -12.84
N GLY A 717 12.83 17.02 -13.14
CA GLY A 717 12.54 15.81 -12.36
C GLY A 717 11.80 16.05 -11.03
N GLY A 718 11.08 17.16 -10.87
CA GLY A 718 10.30 17.41 -9.66
C GLY A 718 8.98 16.61 -9.61
N ASN A 719 8.43 16.43 -8.40
CA ASN A 719 7.12 15.82 -8.20
C ASN A 719 6.42 16.36 -6.94
N GLY A 720 5.33 17.10 -7.11
CA GLY A 720 4.46 17.54 -6.00
C GLY A 720 3.31 16.57 -5.65
N GLY A 721 3.57 15.25 -5.61
CA GLY A 721 2.57 14.21 -5.35
C GLY A 721 2.70 13.55 -3.98
N ILE A 722 2.23 12.30 -3.85
CA ILE A 722 2.33 11.48 -2.61
C ILE A 722 3.78 11.43 -2.09
N HIS A 723 4.73 11.30 -3.01
CA HIS A 723 6.16 11.43 -2.72
C HIS A 723 6.64 12.77 -3.27
N VAL A 724 6.83 13.75 -2.39
CA VAL A 724 7.34 15.06 -2.78
C VAL A 724 8.82 14.93 -3.13
N ARG A 725 9.19 15.39 -4.33
CA ARG A 725 10.58 15.44 -4.81
C ARG A 725 10.87 16.82 -5.37
N ALA A 726 11.93 17.45 -4.88
CA ALA A 726 12.47 18.65 -5.48
C ALA A 726 13.12 18.34 -6.85
N THR A 727 13.14 19.32 -7.74
CA THR A 727 13.88 19.26 -9.00
C THR A 727 15.38 19.29 -8.78
N ASP A 728 16.14 18.65 -9.65
CA ASP A 728 17.59 18.82 -9.75
C ASP A 728 17.91 20.00 -10.67
N LYS A 729 18.93 20.79 -10.34
CA LYS A 729 19.38 21.92 -11.18
C LYS A 729 19.97 21.38 -12.48
N LEU A 730 19.45 21.85 -13.62
CA LEU A 730 19.93 21.50 -14.95
C LEU A 730 21.05 22.46 -15.36
N CYS A 731 20.71 23.71 -15.62
CA CYS A 731 21.64 24.77 -16.01
C CYS A 731 21.00 26.15 -15.82
N LYS A 732 21.71 27.19 -16.23
CA LYS A 732 21.20 28.55 -16.35
C LYS A 732 21.36 29.01 -17.80
N VAL A 733 20.34 29.68 -18.33
CA VAL A 733 20.31 30.22 -19.70
C VAL A 733 19.95 31.70 -19.67
N GLU A 734 20.26 32.46 -20.73
CA GLU A 734 20.05 33.90 -20.74
C GLU A 734 18.74 34.28 -21.42
N THR A 735 18.38 33.58 -22.49
CA THR A 735 17.27 33.95 -23.37
C THR A 735 16.09 33.01 -23.28
N GLU A 736 14.89 33.51 -23.58
CA GLU A 736 13.67 32.69 -23.66
C GLU A 736 13.76 31.58 -24.72
N ALA A 737 14.49 31.84 -25.82
CA ALA A 737 14.69 30.87 -26.89
C ALA A 737 15.47 29.65 -26.37
N GLU A 738 16.48 29.86 -25.54
CA GLU A 738 17.21 28.77 -24.89
C GLU A 738 16.32 28.00 -23.90
N VAL A 739 15.41 28.66 -23.17
CA VAL A 739 14.44 27.97 -22.31
C VAL A 739 13.59 27.00 -23.11
N LEU A 740 13.07 27.43 -24.27
CA LEU A 740 12.28 26.58 -25.17
C LEU A 740 13.10 25.41 -25.70
N GLU A 741 14.33 25.67 -26.17
CA GLU A 741 15.23 24.65 -26.70
C GLU A 741 15.53 23.57 -25.65
N HIS A 742 15.93 23.97 -24.43
CA HIS A 742 16.24 23.03 -23.35
C HIS A 742 15.01 22.25 -22.90
N CYS A 743 13.85 22.90 -22.84
CA CYS A 743 12.60 22.24 -22.48
C CYS A 743 12.21 21.18 -23.51
N GLY A 744 12.18 21.53 -24.80
CA GLY A 744 11.82 20.60 -25.86
C GLY A 744 12.83 19.44 -25.97
N ALA A 745 14.12 19.72 -25.83
CA ALA A 745 15.15 18.69 -25.81
C ALA A 745 14.99 17.71 -24.63
N PHE A 746 14.78 18.24 -23.42
CA PHE A 746 14.56 17.42 -22.22
C PHE A 746 13.29 16.55 -22.36
N LEU A 747 12.19 17.13 -22.83
CA LEU A 747 10.95 16.38 -23.01
C LEU A 747 11.09 15.33 -24.10
N GLN A 748 11.81 15.59 -25.20
CA GLN A 748 12.08 14.58 -26.21
C GLN A 748 12.97 13.45 -25.70
N LEU A 749 14.02 13.78 -24.96
CA LEU A 749 14.88 12.77 -24.31
C LEU A 749 14.05 11.88 -23.38
N TYR A 750 13.21 12.47 -22.55
CA TYR A 750 12.28 11.73 -21.69
C TYR A 750 11.31 10.86 -22.50
N ARG A 751 10.74 11.38 -23.59
CA ARG A 751 9.85 10.61 -24.48
C ARG A 751 10.56 9.40 -25.08
N GLU A 752 11.83 9.58 -25.45
CA GLU A 752 12.67 8.59 -26.10
C GLU A 752 13.37 7.61 -25.14
N GLU A 753 13.32 7.78 -23.82
CA GLU A 753 14.10 6.92 -22.90
C GLU A 753 13.36 6.45 -21.65
N ALA A 754 12.23 7.06 -21.29
CA ALA A 754 11.45 6.60 -20.17
C ALA A 754 10.45 5.49 -20.57
N ARG A 755 10.16 4.63 -19.61
CA ARG A 755 9.22 3.53 -19.76
C ARG A 755 7.79 4.07 -19.64
N TYR A 756 6.83 3.45 -20.33
CA TYR A 756 5.43 3.89 -20.24
C TYR A 756 4.96 3.80 -18.77
N LEU A 757 4.25 4.84 -18.31
CA LEU A 757 3.89 5.11 -16.91
C LEU A 757 5.03 5.49 -15.95
N GLU A 758 6.28 5.59 -16.39
CA GLU A 758 7.38 6.12 -15.59
C GLU A 758 7.30 7.65 -15.53
N ARG A 759 7.26 8.25 -14.33
CA ARG A 759 7.29 9.71 -14.14
C ARG A 759 8.71 10.25 -14.39
N THR A 760 8.83 11.55 -14.73
CA THR A 760 10.14 12.20 -14.90
C THR A 760 11.03 12.09 -13.65
N ALA A 761 10.47 12.24 -12.45
CA ALA A 761 11.19 12.14 -11.18
C ALA A 761 11.93 10.78 -10.99
N PRO A 762 11.24 9.61 -10.98
CA PRO A 762 11.88 8.30 -11.00
C PRO A 762 12.79 8.07 -12.21
N TRP A 763 12.46 8.61 -13.38
CA TRP A 763 13.30 8.47 -14.57
C TRP A 763 14.65 9.17 -14.39
N VAL A 764 14.66 10.43 -13.95
CA VAL A 764 15.89 11.19 -13.64
C VAL A 764 16.70 10.49 -12.54
N GLN A 765 16.03 9.94 -11.52
CA GLN A 765 16.70 9.12 -10.50
C GLN A 765 17.33 7.85 -11.08
N ARG A 766 16.69 7.24 -12.08
CA ARG A 766 17.18 6.01 -12.73
C ARG A 766 18.36 6.27 -13.67
N VAL A 767 18.32 7.33 -14.46
CA VAL A 767 19.40 7.64 -15.43
C VAL A 767 20.51 8.50 -14.84
N GLY A 768 20.24 9.19 -13.72
CA GLY A 768 21.14 10.14 -13.10
C GLY A 768 21.02 11.53 -13.71
N ILE A 769 21.11 12.58 -12.87
CA ILE A 769 21.09 13.96 -13.35
C ILE A 769 22.30 14.30 -14.22
N ASP A 770 23.45 13.70 -13.96
CA ASP A 770 24.68 13.96 -14.72
C ASP A 770 24.53 13.47 -16.16
N TYR A 771 23.87 12.33 -16.38
CA TYR A 771 23.52 11.86 -17.72
C TYR A 771 22.62 12.85 -18.47
N VAL A 772 21.60 13.38 -17.78
CA VAL A 772 20.71 14.39 -18.38
C VAL A 772 21.48 15.67 -18.71
N LYS A 773 22.41 16.11 -17.85
CA LYS A 773 23.27 17.27 -18.13
C LYS A 773 24.20 17.02 -19.29
N GLN A 774 24.81 15.84 -19.39
CA GLN A 774 25.65 15.47 -20.52
C GLN A 774 24.88 15.58 -21.84
N ARG A 775 23.65 15.03 -21.89
CA ARG A 775 22.83 14.98 -23.11
C ARG A 775 22.16 16.31 -23.49
N ILE A 776 21.90 17.19 -22.52
CA ILE A 776 21.12 18.41 -22.73
C ILE A 776 21.99 19.66 -22.61
N VAL A 777 22.90 19.73 -21.65
CA VAL A 777 23.70 20.93 -21.36
C VAL A 777 25.02 20.89 -22.12
N GLU A 778 25.76 19.78 -21.99
CA GLU A 778 27.12 19.64 -22.54
C GLU A 778 27.11 19.34 -24.04
N ASP A 779 26.13 18.56 -24.52
CA ASP A 779 25.94 18.25 -25.93
C ASP A 779 24.98 19.24 -26.63
N ALA A 780 25.52 20.37 -27.08
CA ALA A 780 24.73 21.42 -27.73
C ALA A 780 24.14 20.98 -29.09
N GLU A 781 24.82 20.11 -29.84
CA GLU A 781 24.33 19.62 -31.13
C GLU A 781 23.20 18.61 -30.93
N GLY A 782 23.40 17.64 -30.05
CA GLY A 782 22.37 16.67 -29.66
C GLY A 782 21.16 17.33 -29.03
N ARG A 783 21.33 18.36 -28.19
CA ARG A 783 20.22 19.17 -27.67
C ARG A 783 19.39 19.78 -28.79
N ARG A 784 20.02 20.43 -29.77
CA ARG A 784 19.30 21.02 -30.93
C ARG A 784 18.58 19.96 -31.76
N ALA A 785 19.19 18.80 -31.96
CA ALA A 785 18.56 17.68 -32.67
C ALA A 785 17.33 17.13 -31.91
N LEU A 786 17.42 16.94 -30.59
CA LEU A 786 16.31 16.53 -29.75
C LEU A 786 15.18 17.55 -29.76
N HIS A 787 15.49 18.84 -29.66
CA HIS A 787 14.50 19.91 -29.76
C HIS A 787 13.81 19.91 -31.13
N ALA A 788 14.55 19.79 -32.24
CA ALA A 788 13.97 19.72 -33.58
C ALA A 788 13.04 18.51 -33.74
N LYS A 789 13.43 17.33 -33.24
CA LYS A 789 12.59 16.13 -33.21
C LYS A 789 11.31 16.35 -32.40
N PHE A 790 11.41 17.03 -31.25
CA PHE A 790 10.24 17.39 -30.45
C PHE A 790 9.24 18.21 -31.25
N LEU A 791 9.72 19.29 -31.89
CA LEU A 791 8.87 20.20 -32.68
C LEU A 791 8.23 19.49 -33.86
N HIS A 792 8.98 18.64 -34.57
CA HIS A 792 8.43 17.84 -35.66
C HIS A 792 7.28 16.93 -35.18
N ALA A 793 7.48 16.23 -34.06
CA ALA A 793 6.44 15.37 -33.50
C ALA A 793 5.17 16.15 -33.08
N GLN A 794 5.30 17.42 -32.66
CA GLN A 794 4.14 18.23 -32.28
C GLN A 794 3.26 18.66 -33.46
N GLN A 795 3.81 18.72 -34.68
CA GLN A 795 3.03 19.03 -35.89
C GLN A 795 1.84 18.07 -36.09
N PHE A 796 1.97 16.84 -35.59
CA PHE A 796 0.95 15.78 -35.71
C PHE A 796 0.12 15.58 -34.43
N ALA A 797 0.55 16.11 -33.29
CA ALA A 797 -0.08 15.87 -31.98
C ALA A 797 -0.92 17.06 -31.47
N GLN A 798 -0.66 18.27 -31.97
CA GLN A 798 -1.35 19.51 -31.56
C GLN A 798 -2.67 19.72 -32.28
N ILE A 799 -3.54 18.71 -32.22
CA ILE A 799 -4.88 18.70 -32.80
C ILE A 799 -5.88 18.68 -31.64
N ASP A 800 -6.91 19.54 -31.67
CA ASP A 800 -7.95 19.50 -30.66
C ASP A 800 -8.88 18.29 -30.89
N PRO A 801 -8.89 17.28 -30.00
CA PRO A 801 -9.62 16.03 -30.19
C PRO A 801 -11.14 16.20 -30.25
N TRP A 802 -11.66 17.34 -29.79
CA TRP A 802 -13.09 17.64 -29.81
C TRP A 802 -13.53 18.54 -30.94
N ALA A 803 -12.63 19.25 -31.62
CA ALA A 803 -13.01 20.18 -32.68
C ALA A 803 -13.75 19.49 -33.84
N GLU A 804 -13.25 18.35 -34.32
CA GLU A 804 -13.90 17.59 -35.40
C GLU A 804 -15.21 16.93 -34.97
N ARG A 805 -15.29 16.45 -33.72
CA ARG A 805 -16.50 15.83 -33.14
C ARG A 805 -17.59 16.86 -32.86
N ALA A 806 -17.20 18.04 -32.36
CA ALA A 806 -18.09 19.17 -32.13
C ALA A 806 -18.65 19.76 -33.43
N ALA A 807 -17.91 19.65 -34.54
CA ALA A 807 -18.33 20.07 -35.87
C ALA A 807 -19.20 19.04 -36.62
N GLY A 808 -19.45 17.86 -36.04
CA GLY A 808 -20.34 16.83 -36.62
C GLY A 808 -19.70 15.91 -37.69
N GLY A 809 -18.38 15.93 -37.86
CA GLY A 809 -17.67 15.22 -38.94
C GLY A 809 -17.25 13.78 -38.65
N ALA A 810 -17.32 13.30 -37.40
CA ALA A 810 -16.88 11.96 -37.02
C ALA A 810 -18.07 11.07 -36.63
N PRO A 811 -18.11 9.77 -37.03
CA PRO A 811 -19.18 8.86 -36.65
C PRO A 811 -19.28 8.73 -35.11
N ALA A 812 -20.52 8.72 -34.61
CA ALA A 812 -20.84 8.74 -33.18
C ALA A 812 -20.44 7.47 -32.40
N GLU A 813 -19.89 6.44 -33.04
CA GLU A 813 -19.71 5.13 -32.41
C GLU A 813 -18.28 4.55 -32.51
N PRO A 814 -17.53 4.54 -31.39
CA PRO A 814 -16.46 3.58 -31.18
C PRO A 814 -16.90 2.39 -30.30
N PHE A 815 -18.20 2.23 -30.00
CA PHE A 815 -18.69 1.37 -28.92
C PHE A 815 -19.50 0.15 -29.38
N LYS A 816 -19.02 -0.61 -30.37
CA LYS A 816 -19.46 -2.01 -30.47
C LYS A 816 -18.73 -2.80 -29.39
N THR A 817 -19.50 -3.30 -28.42
CA THR A 817 -19.10 -4.45 -27.60
C THR A 817 -18.69 -5.57 -28.54
N LEU A 818 -17.47 -6.08 -28.42
CA LEU A 818 -17.09 -7.32 -29.10
C LEU A 818 -17.99 -8.42 -28.53
N VAL A 819 -18.95 -8.86 -29.34
CA VAL A 819 -19.58 -10.18 -29.15
C VAL A 819 -18.44 -11.19 -29.31
N PRO A 820 -18.26 -12.14 -28.36
CA PRO A 820 -17.28 -13.20 -28.53
C PRO A 820 -17.51 -13.87 -29.89
N ALA A 821 -16.47 -13.97 -30.71
CA ALA A 821 -16.52 -14.83 -31.89
C ALA A 821 -16.75 -16.28 -31.41
N GLU A 822 -17.69 -16.96 -32.03
CA GLU A 822 -18.00 -18.39 -31.81
C GLU A 822 -16.79 -19.29 -32.01
#